data_AF-A0A1F2R9W7-F1
#
_entry.id   AF-A0A1F2R9W7-F1
#
_cell.length_a   1.000
_cell.length_b   1.000
_cell.length_c   1.000
_cell.angle_alpha   90.00
_cell.angle_beta   90.00
_cell.angle_gamma   90.00
#
_symmetry.space_group_name_H-M   'P 1'
#
loop_
_entity.id
_entity.type
_entity.pdbx_description
1 polymer ?
#
loop_
_entity_poly.entity_id
_entity_poly.type
_entity_poly.pdbx_seq_one_letter_code
_entity_poly.pdbx_strand_id
1 'polypeptide(L)'
;MLLHRSIPLVLLFSFSLPAPSTAQSPGADTTGILVIAHGAGPAWNAPVESAVETVRRTTPAEVGYLMGSGSKPQQAYDRLVQAGATRIVVVRLLISSHGAHAEQIRFIGGVRSDYPHAEHMALTQVRGPVPVAGVTPAMDDHPLIADILADRARALSGDPRQETLVIVAHGPNDDDGAAQWIATINRLAERIHSALPFRRIEARLMRDDAPKPVKDRALAELRASVATNAQAGRVVVVPLLLAPGSVANEIPATLQGLDFAWDGRTLLPDERVAQWILARALSTSAAPRARQQAASSPDAASSDLQGTVTDTMGLPIAGIVVVLRNAVTGLERIERTTASGGFTFREVTSGSYRLMANLSGFVPSLETIRAPHREPLRVTLKPGPYEEVVTVTYANRREQLQETASMPVIVVNGDAMRDAGHDTIGEALREVAGVVTRRGSEGTAAAGEQIQGIDSRQVLVLVDGQPVVGARGVKSGVINLDRESTLRLDRVEVVKGAASALYGSDAIGGVINLITREPHRRLEVGTQASSGSHGIADLAVDVGGLGNWGTAFVSAGRHQRDSFDLTPSTPDTTGATLRRNDVTARVSASPTPSWLVTGTVTSYWNTQKGRSTGELGAQETRVPSNSQTYGARAEWRLDPLTTAEFRTYRGRYSETSEGVLLNASRTPLATDDLLQGLSKFDGSLARTFGGRHQVRGGLEWMEDAYRGQNRIRDAEGNTATTRVAWGQYEVNPLSALAVTTGVRVDDHSAFGTAMSPKVAANVRISEGLNARVSFGRGFRAPDLGQLYYRFLNPTNLYQVIGNPLLQPERSNSWQMGVEARRGSRAHVGVNLFYNDVTNLIESRNLGFIATSSQLAAVSTAEGIEPEFNVQLNRLLFLYKNVTHARTKGVELNGDVRFSPAARLSGSYAFLDAINADTGLDLIGRNRHHGTLRLDWTPARTGVRANLRGSFYSSWIVSRTGTVETRAPRFALWDVTVSKSLVRGAEAFGAIDNLTDSQDPNTGLTTPTGGALPIYRPEIGRTVRVGLRWSWTR
;
A
#
# COMPACT_ATOMS: atom_id res chain seq x y z
N MET A 1 37.85 -4.00 -34.63
CA MET A 1 38.60 -2.74 -34.41
C MET A 1 37.66 -1.60 -34.76
N LEU A 2 37.38 -0.72 -33.78
CA LEU A 2 36.75 0.62 -33.87
C LEU A 2 35.43 0.81 -34.64
N LEU A 3 34.33 1.09 -33.92
CA LEU A 3 33.65 2.41 -33.96
C LEU A 3 32.56 2.49 -32.87
N HIS A 4 32.55 3.61 -32.16
CA HIS A 4 31.95 3.81 -30.86
C HIS A 4 31.12 5.11 -30.89
N ARG A 5 29.97 5.06 -30.21
CA ARG A 5 29.20 6.15 -29.58
C ARG A 5 28.27 7.02 -30.44
N SER A 6 27.00 6.98 -30.05
CA SER A 6 26.07 8.10 -30.09
C SER A 6 25.31 8.16 -28.75
N ILE A 7 25.11 9.38 -28.27
CA ILE A 7 24.59 9.83 -26.97
C ILE A 7 23.06 10.04 -27.09
N PRO A 8 22.26 9.98 -25.99
CA PRO A 8 21.65 11.23 -25.46
C PRO A 8 21.73 11.31 -23.91
N LEU A 9 22.23 12.41 -23.35
CA LEU A 9 21.55 13.66 -22.96
C LEU A 9 20.91 13.58 -21.56
N VAL A 10 21.71 13.95 -20.54
CA VAL A 10 21.28 14.23 -19.17
C VAL A 10 21.33 15.75 -18.98
N LEU A 11 20.18 16.38 -18.74
CA LEU A 11 20.08 17.80 -18.36
C LEU A 11 20.19 17.92 -16.84
N LEU A 12 21.36 18.41 -16.38
CA LEU A 12 21.58 18.90 -15.03
C LEU A 12 21.57 20.44 -15.07
N PHE A 13 20.59 21.08 -14.43
CA PHE A 13 20.64 22.51 -14.17
C PHE A 13 21.38 22.77 -12.85
N SER A 14 22.57 23.35 -12.94
CA SER A 14 23.29 24.00 -11.86
C SER A 14 22.91 25.48 -11.80
N PHE A 15 22.35 25.96 -10.69
CA PHE A 15 22.24 27.39 -10.41
C PHE A 15 23.32 27.84 -9.43
N SER A 16 24.05 28.87 -9.85
CA SER A 16 25.06 29.62 -9.11
C SER A 16 24.40 30.59 -8.11
N LEU A 17 24.98 30.69 -6.92
CA LEU A 17 24.64 31.68 -5.88
C LEU A 17 25.42 32.99 -6.11
N PRO A 18 24.83 34.18 -5.92
CA PRO A 18 25.58 35.40 -5.67
C PRO A 18 25.78 35.65 -4.16
N ALA A 19 26.93 36.26 -3.82
CA ALA A 19 27.38 36.61 -2.46
C ALA A 19 26.56 37.77 -1.82
N PRO A 20 26.57 37.93 -0.49
CA PRO A 20 25.72 38.91 0.20
C PRO A 20 26.33 40.31 0.20
N SER A 21 25.49 41.33 -0.01
CA SER A 21 25.80 42.72 0.30
C SER A 21 25.36 43.08 1.74
N THR A 22 26.07 44.05 2.29
CA THR A 22 26.14 44.54 3.68
C THR A 22 24.80 44.90 4.33
N ALA A 23 24.62 44.45 5.58
CA ALA A 23 23.50 44.77 6.46
C ALA A 23 23.55 46.22 6.99
N GLN A 24 22.42 46.92 6.92
CA GLN A 24 22.09 48.06 7.79
C GLN A 24 21.30 47.56 9.00
N SER A 25 21.50 48.23 10.15
CA SER A 25 20.97 47.90 11.48
C SER A 25 19.44 47.72 11.55
N PRO A 26 18.91 46.90 12.48
CA PRO A 26 17.50 46.53 12.53
C PRO A 26 16.62 47.67 13.07
N GLY A 27 15.76 48.22 12.21
CA GLY A 27 14.60 49.01 12.62
C GLY A 27 13.55 48.13 13.32
N ALA A 28 12.72 48.76 14.17
CA ALA A 28 11.71 48.11 15.00
C ALA A 28 10.81 47.09 14.24
N ASP A 29 10.39 46.01 14.93
CA ASP A 29 9.50 44.95 14.43
C ASP A 29 8.07 45.48 14.17
N THR A 30 7.89 46.23 13.08
CA THR A 30 6.61 46.78 12.64
C THR A 30 5.70 45.71 12.02
N THR A 31 4.57 45.43 12.66
CA THR A 31 3.57 44.46 12.16
C THR A 31 2.56 45.14 11.23
N GLY A 32 2.54 44.76 9.95
CA GLY A 32 1.51 45.17 9.00
C GLY A 32 0.27 44.27 9.07
N ILE A 33 -0.93 44.86 9.00
CA ILE A 33 -2.20 44.14 8.96
C ILE A 33 -2.76 44.17 7.53
N LEU A 34 -2.78 43.02 6.86
CA LEU A 34 -3.42 42.86 5.57
C LEU A 34 -4.83 42.33 5.77
N VAL A 35 -5.83 43.21 5.69
CA VAL A 35 -7.25 42.80 5.76
C VAL A 35 -7.67 42.31 4.39
N ILE A 36 -8.19 41.09 4.28
CA ILE A 36 -8.76 40.58 3.03
C ILE A 36 -10.26 40.35 3.21
N ALA A 37 -11.05 41.02 2.38
CA ALA A 37 -12.52 40.99 2.37
C ALA A 37 -13.05 40.52 1.01
N HIS A 38 -14.35 40.18 0.95
CA HIS A 38 -15.00 39.74 -0.28
C HIS A 38 -14.94 40.81 -1.38
N GLY A 39 -15.46 42.01 -1.10
CA GLY A 39 -15.48 43.14 -2.01
C GLY A 39 -16.61 43.08 -3.03
N ALA A 40 -17.23 44.23 -3.28
CA ALA A 40 -18.30 44.40 -4.27
C ALA A 40 -18.16 45.78 -4.94
N GLY A 41 -19.22 46.59 -4.94
CA GLY A 41 -19.17 47.98 -5.46
C GLY A 41 -18.67 49.00 -4.42
N PRO A 42 -18.43 50.26 -4.84
CA PRO A 42 -17.92 51.31 -3.96
C PRO A 42 -18.74 51.52 -2.67
N ALA A 43 -20.07 51.41 -2.75
CA ALA A 43 -20.95 51.56 -1.59
C ALA A 43 -20.78 50.46 -0.53
N TRP A 44 -20.48 49.21 -0.96
CA TRP A 44 -20.21 48.10 -0.04
C TRP A 44 -18.80 48.19 0.53
N ASN A 45 -17.83 48.64 -0.28
CA ASN A 45 -16.43 48.72 0.12
C ASN A 45 -16.18 49.90 1.08
N ALA A 46 -16.92 51.02 1.00
CA ALA A 46 -16.67 52.21 1.82
C ALA A 46 -16.70 51.97 3.35
N PRO A 47 -17.67 51.22 3.92
CA PRO A 47 -17.65 50.87 5.34
C PRO A 47 -16.46 49.98 5.76
N VAL A 48 -15.98 49.12 4.85
CA VAL A 48 -14.80 48.27 5.07
C VAL A 48 -13.54 49.14 5.13
N GLU A 49 -13.37 50.03 4.14
CA GLU A 49 -12.28 51.01 4.12
C GLU A 49 -12.28 51.85 5.39
N SER A 50 -13.45 52.33 5.84
CA SER A 50 -13.57 53.12 7.08
C SER A 50 -13.11 52.35 8.32
N ALA A 51 -13.43 51.05 8.43
CA ALA A 51 -12.98 50.24 9.56
C ALA A 51 -11.46 50.01 9.52
N VAL A 52 -10.91 49.80 8.32
CA VAL A 52 -9.46 49.60 8.12
C VAL A 52 -8.69 50.90 8.37
N GLU A 53 -9.26 52.06 8.01
CA GLU A 53 -8.71 53.38 8.32
C GLU A 53 -8.63 53.61 9.82
N THR A 54 -9.64 53.20 10.59
CA THR A 54 -9.58 53.23 12.06
C THR A 54 -8.45 52.37 12.61
N VAL A 55 -8.18 51.19 12.03
CA VAL A 55 -7.04 50.35 12.40
C VAL A 55 -5.71 50.99 12.00
N ARG A 56 -5.66 51.62 10.82
CA ARG A 56 -4.48 52.29 10.25
C ARG A 56 -3.95 53.41 11.15
N ARG A 57 -4.82 54.04 11.95
CA ARG A 57 -4.41 55.03 12.98
C ARG A 57 -3.52 54.46 14.08
N THR A 58 -3.50 53.13 14.26
CA THR A 58 -2.75 52.45 15.34
C THR A 58 -1.56 51.63 14.85
N THR A 59 -1.65 51.03 13.66
CA THR A 59 -0.60 50.19 13.06
C THR A 59 -0.78 50.18 11.55
N PRO A 60 0.28 49.96 10.73
CA PRO A 60 0.13 49.88 9.29
C PRO A 60 -0.93 48.84 8.91
N ALA A 61 -1.98 49.27 8.21
CA ALA A 61 -3.10 48.43 7.82
C ALA A 61 -3.55 48.77 6.41
N GLU A 62 -3.78 47.75 5.60
CA GLU A 62 -4.26 47.86 4.22
C GLU A 62 -5.31 46.80 3.94
N VAL A 63 -6.22 47.10 3.01
CA VAL A 63 -7.28 46.18 2.60
C VAL A 63 -7.14 45.74 1.15
N GLY A 64 -7.29 44.44 0.94
CA GLY A 64 -7.37 43.80 -0.36
C GLY A 64 -8.71 43.10 -0.56
N TYR A 65 -9.27 43.19 -1.77
CA TYR A 65 -10.56 42.57 -2.10
C TYR A 65 -10.41 41.38 -3.04
N LEU A 66 -11.14 40.31 -2.76
CA LEU A 66 -11.20 39.13 -3.63
C LEU A 66 -11.89 39.48 -4.96
N MET A 67 -12.96 40.27 -4.91
CA MET A 67 -13.79 40.67 -6.05
C MET A 67 -14.19 42.15 -5.97
N GLY A 68 -14.81 42.67 -7.02
CA GLY A 68 -15.29 44.06 -7.04
C GLY A 68 -14.21 45.12 -7.27
N SER A 69 -14.60 46.38 -7.12
CA SER A 69 -13.77 47.58 -7.38
C SER A 69 -12.97 47.97 -6.14
N GLY A 70 -11.65 47.73 -6.14
CA GLY A 70 -10.78 48.09 -5.02
C GLY A 70 -9.38 47.49 -5.18
N SER A 71 -8.49 47.75 -4.23
CA SER A 71 -7.13 47.19 -4.27
C SER A 71 -7.13 45.67 -4.21
N LYS A 72 -6.32 45.04 -5.06
CA LYS A 72 -6.10 43.59 -4.99
C LYS A 72 -5.18 43.23 -3.81
N PRO A 73 -5.25 42.01 -3.26
CA PRO A 73 -4.44 41.61 -2.11
C PRO A 73 -2.94 41.84 -2.26
N GLN A 74 -2.37 41.63 -3.46
CA GLN A 74 -0.96 41.92 -3.73
C GLN A 74 -0.65 43.43 -3.63
N GLN A 75 -1.50 44.31 -4.17
CA GLN A 75 -1.30 45.76 -4.11
C GLN A 75 -1.38 46.29 -2.67
N ALA A 76 -2.29 45.73 -1.86
CA ALA A 76 -2.41 46.06 -0.44
C ALA A 76 -1.19 45.58 0.35
N TYR A 77 -0.71 44.36 0.06
CA TYR A 77 0.55 43.84 0.59
C TYR A 77 1.73 44.75 0.24
N ASP A 78 1.87 45.17 -1.03
CA ASP A 78 2.98 46.02 -1.47
C ASP A 78 2.99 47.38 -0.76
N ARG A 79 1.80 47.96 -0.49
CA ARG A 79 1.67 49.20 0.31
C ARG A 79 2.09 49.01 1.77
N LEU A 80 1.81 47.86 2.38
CA LEU A 80 2.31 47.54 3.73
C LEU A 80 3.83 47.43 3.76
N VAL A 81 4.43 46.83 2.73
CA VAL A 81 5.90 46.76 2.58
C VAL A 81 6.48 48.16 2.45
N GLN A 82 5.88 49.02 1.61
CA GLN A 82 6.29 50.43 1.45
C GLN A 82 6.11 51.24 2.74
N ALA A 83 5.10 50.93 3.54
CA ALA A 83 4.87 51.52 4.85
C ALA A 83 5.80 50.99 5.96
N GLY A 84 6.80 50.17 5.61
CA GLY A 84 7.84 49.71 6.54
C GLY A 84 7.44 48.51 7.40
N ALA A 85 6.43 47.72 6.99
CA ALA A 85 6.11 46.47 7.68
C ALA A 85 7.27 45.48 7.55
N THR A 86 7.70 44.89 8.67
CA THR A 86 8.75 43.85 8.72
C THR A 86 8.18 42.44 8.85
N ARG A 87 6.89 42.34 9.17
CA ARG A 87 6.07 41.12 9.13
C ARG A 87 4.60 41.47 8.86
N ILE A 88 3.86 40.59 8.19
CA ILE A 88 2.45 40.85 7.83
C ILE A 88 1.52 39.77 8.39
N VAL A 89 0.41 40.17 9.03
CA VAL A 89 -0.68 39.26 9.43
C VAL A 89 -1.87 39.49 8.52
N VAL A 90 -2.39 38.41 7.94
CA VAL A 90 -3.58 38.46 7.08
C VAL A 90 -4.84 38.27 7.91
N VAL A 91 -5.70 39.28 7.99
CA VAL A 91 -6.99 39.22 8.68
C VAL A 91 -8.09 38.87 7.69
N ARG A 92 -8.78 37.74 7.93
CA ARG A 92 -9.94 37.31 7.13
C ARG A 92 -11.20 38.08 7.56
N LEU A 93 -11.52 39.19 6.90
CA LEU A 93 -12.75 39.93 7.17
C LEU A 93 -13.93 39.29 6.42
N LEU A 94 -14.39 38.15 6.95
CA LEU A 94 -15.52 37.35 6.49
C LEU A 94 -16.41 36.99 7.68
N ILE A 95 -17.70 36.71 7.43
CA ILE A 95 -18.63 36.24 8.47
C ILE A 95 -18.20 34.89 9.05
N SER A 96 -17.67 33.99 8.21
CA SER A 96 -17.37 32.60 8.60
C SER A 96 -16.03 32.13 8.06
N SER A 97 -15.36 31.28 8.84
CA SER A 97 -14.13 30.56 8.46
C SER A 97 -14.41 29.39 7.53
N HIS A 98 -15.68 29.11 7.24
CA HIS A 98 -16.15 28.02 6.38
C HIS A 98 -16.64 28.57 5.04
N GLY A 99 -16.23 27.95 3.94
CA GLY A 99 -16.64 28.32 2.58
C GLY A 99 -15.48 28.69 1.66
N ALA A 100 -15.77 28.82 0.36
CA ALA A 100 -14.76 28.99 -0.70
C ALA A 100 -13.85 30.21 -0.47
N HIS A 101 -14.40 31.37 -0.13
CA HIS A 101 -13.61 32.58 0.11
C HIS A 101 -12.67 32.47 1.31
N ALA A 102 -13.05 31.74 2.36
CA ALA A 102 -12.18 31.52 3.51
C ALA A 102 -10.93 30.71 3.12
N GLU A 103 -11.10 29.73 2.22
CA GLU A 103 -10.00 28.92 1.68
C GLU A 103 -9.15 29.69 0.65
N GLN A 104 -9.77 30.56 -0.17
CA GLN A 104 -9.04 31.45 -1.07
C GLN A 104 -8.09 32.36 -0.31
N ILE A 105 -8.52 32.97 0.79
CA ILE A 105 -7.66 33.86 1.59
C ILE A 105 -6.51 33.08 2.24
N ARG A 106 -6.72 31.83 2.64
CA ARG A 106 -5.64 30.96 3.15
C ARG A 106 -4.61 30.61 2.08
N PHE A 107 -5.04 30.44 0.82
CA PHE A 107 -4.15 30.30 -0.32
C PHE A 107 -3.39 31.61 -0.57
N ILE A 108 -4.09 32.75 -0.67
CA ILE A 108 -3.49 34.07 -0.89
C ILE A 108 -2.43 34.38 0.18
N GLY A 109 -2.72 34.11 1.44
CA GLY A 109 -1.80 34.32 2.57
C GLY A 109 -0.72 33.24 2.75
N GLY A 110 -0.59 32.29 1.82
CA GLY A 110 0.49 31.29 1.82
C GLY A 110 0.35 30.14 2.84
N VAL A 111 -0.75 30.08 3.59
CA VAL A 111 -1.05 29.00 4.55
C VAL A 111 -1.49 27.71 3.84
N ARG A 112 -2.06 27.85 2.64
CA ARG A 112 -2.41 26.74 1.76
C ARG A 112 -1.57 26.81 0.49
N SER A 113 -0.93 25.69 0.12
CA SER A 113 -0.05 25.62 -1.06
C SER A 113 -0.79 25.43 -2.39
N ASP A 114 -2.07 25.10 -2.35
CA ASP A 114 -2.91 24.80 -3.51
C ASP A 114 -4.33 25.35 -3.36
N TYR A 115 -5.00 25.70 -4.46
CA TYR A 115 -6.43 25.99 -4.46
C TYR A 115 -7.05 25.49 -5.78
N PRO A 116 -7.91 24.45 -5.74
CA PRO A 116 -8.34 23.70 -6.93
C PRO A 116 -9.23 24.49 -7.92
N HIS A 117 -9.59 25.73 -7.61
CA HIS A 117 -10.36 26.61 -8.49
C HIS A 117 -9.61 27.89 -8.89
N ALA A 118 -8.26 27.88 -8.83
CA ALA A 118 -7.42 29.01 -9.24
C ALA A 118 -7.45 29.29 -10.77
N GLU A 119 -8.11 28.46 -11.57
CA GLU A 119 -8.20 28.64 -13.02
C GLU A 119 -9.30 29.62 -13.46
N HIS A 120 -10.30 29.92 -12.61
CA HIS A 120 -11.45 30.79 -12.98
C HIS A 120 -11.33 32.22 -12.44
N MET A 121 -10.46 32.44 -11.46
CA MET A 121 -10.01 33.77 -11.02
C MET A 121 -8.50 33.67 -10.90
N ALA A 122 -7.74 34.60 -11.48
CA ALA A 122 -6.27 34.64 -11.39
C ALA A 122 -5.81 34.94 -9.95
N LEU A 123 -6.02 33.98 -9.05
CA LEU A 123 -5.67 34.06 -7.65
C LEU A 123 -4.20 33.67 -7.52
N THR A 124 -3.40 34.60 -7.01
CA THR A 124 -1.99 34.37 -6.69
C THR A 124 -1.77 34.55 -5.19
N GLN A 125 -0.81 33.82 -4.64
CA GLN A 125 -0.31 34.11 -3.30
C GLN A 125 0.33 35.50 -3.29
N VAL A 126 0.20 36.24 -2.19
CA VAL A 126 0.97 37.46 -2.03
C VAL A 126 2.46 37.11 -1.99
N ARG A 127 3.25 37.79 -2.81
CA ARG A 127 4.70 37.56 -2.93
C ARG A 127 5.44 38.86 -2.62
N GLY A 128 6.52 38.75 -1.86
CA GLY A 128 7.45 39.85 -1.66
C GLY A 128 8.43 39.57 -0.52
N PRO A 129 9.22 40.58 -0.12
CA PRO A 129 10.33 40.40 0.82
C PRO A 129 9.91 40.26 2.29
N VAL A 130 8.66 40.58 2.64
CA VAL A 130 8.15 40.59 4.01
C VAL A 130 7.31 39.34 4.27
N PRO A 131 7.67 38.49 5.24
CA PRO A 131 6.94 37.24 5.46
C PRO A 131 5.53 37.50 5.98
N VAL A 132 4.57 36.71 5.47
CA VAL A 132 3.25 36.57 6.08
C VAL A 132 3.39 35.69 7.33
N ALA A 133 3.26 36.30 8.51
CA ALA A 133 3.41 35.65 9.80
C ALA A 133 2.22 34.76 10.19
N GLY A 134 1.05 34.97 9.57
CA GLY A 134 -0.13 34.13 9.79
C GLY A 134 -1.40 34.65 9.11
N VAL A 135 -2.41 33.80 9.02
CA VAL A 135 -3.76 34.12 8.53
C VAL A 135 -4.77 33.86 9.65
N THR A 136 -5.50 34.89 10.11
CA THR A 136 -6.41 34.80 11.26
C THR A 136 -7.67 33.99 10.94
N PRO A 137 -8.41 33.43 11.91
CA PRO A 137 -9.84 33.09 11.77
C PRO A 137 -10.69 34.26 11.24
N ALA A 138 -11.85 33.94 10.67
CA ALA A 138 -12.88 34.90 10.32
C ALA A 138 -13.66 35.37 11.57
N MET A 139 -14.74 36.14 11.37
CA MET A 139 -15.56 36.69 12.47
C MET A 139 -16.20 35.58 13.31
N ASP A 140 -16.75 34.55 12.67
CA ASP A 140 -17.34 33.36 13.28
C ASP A 140 -18.27 33.73 14.46
N ASP A 141 -18.16 33.02 15.58
CA ASP A 141 -18.93 33.23 16.81
C ASP A 141 -18.23 34.15 17.82
N HIS A 142 -17.42 35.11 17.35
CA HIS A 142 -16.66 35.99 18.21
C HIS A 142 -17.58 36.88 19.08
N PRO A 143 -17.28 37.08 20.39
CA PRO A 143 -18.14 37.83 21.30
C PRO A 143 -18.57 39.22 20.80
N LEU A 144 -17.64 40.01 20.27
CA LEU A 144 -17.94 41.34 19.70
C LEU A 144 -19.02 41.30 18.60
N ILE A 145 -19.12 40.20 17.84
CA ILE A 145 -20.14 40.03 16.80
C ILE A 145 -21.50 39.78 17.43
N ALA A 146 -21.55 38.93 18.47
CA ALA A 146 -22.77 38.71 19.25
C ALA A 146 -23.24 40.01 19.91
N ASP A 147 -22.32 40.82 20.44
CA ASP A 147 -22.64 42.11 21.08
C ASP A 147 -23.24 43.11 20.07
N ILE A 148 -22.65 43.22 18.86
CA ILE A 148 -23.20 44.05 17.79
C ILE A 148 -24.62 43.58 17.43
N LEU A 149 -24.80 42.28 17.18
CA LEU A 149 -26.12 41.72 16.83
C LEU A 149 -27.14 41.91 17.95
N ALA A 150 -26.73 41.76 19.22
CA ALA A 150 -27.59 42.01 20.37
C ALA A 150 -28.02 43.48 20.44
N ASP A 151 -27.12 44.44 20.19
CA ASP A 151 -27.49 45.86 20.17
C ASP A 151 -28.45 46.20 19.02
N ARG A 152 -28.28 45.57 17.85
CA ARG A 152 -29.23 45.71 16.74
C ARG A 152 -30.59 45.13 17.10
N ALA A 153 -30.61 43.92 17.68
CA ALA A 153 -31.84 43.27 18.12
C ALA A 153 -32.56 44.07 19.22
N ARG A 154 -31.83 44.60 20.21
CA ARG A 154 -32.38 45.42 21.31
C ARG A 154 -33.06 46.69 20.81
N ALA A 155 -32.51 47.32 19.79
CA ALA A 155 -33.07 48.55 19.22
C ALA A 155 -34.39 48.33 18.45
N LEU A 156 -34.64 47.10 17.98
CA LEU A 156 -35.86 46.73 17.26
C LEU A 156 -36.93 46.09 18.17
N SER A 157 -36.47 45.45 19.25
CA SER A 157 -37.29 44.71 20.19
C SER A 157 -38.08 45.61 21.14
N GLY A 158 -39.35 45.29 21.37
CA GLY A 158 -40.17 45.92 22.41
C GLY A 158 -40.14 45.14 23.72
N ASP A 159 -40.45 43.85 23.65
CA ASP A 159 -40.31 42.89 24.74
C ASP A 159 -39.72 41.57 24.22
N PRO A 160 -38.41 41.33 24.42
CA PRO A 160 -37.75 40.11 23.93
C PRO A 160 -38.47 38.82 24.36
N ARG A 161 -39.04 38.78 25.57
CA ARG A 161 -39.64 37.54 26.12
C ARG A 161 -40.88 37.08 25.36
N GLN A 162 -41.49 37.95 24.56
CA GLN A 162 -42.64 37.66 23.70
C GLN A 162 -42.29 37.65 22.20
N GLU A 163 -41.02 37.86 21.87
CA GLU A 163 -40.55 38.08 20.50
C GLU A 163 -39.62 36.96 20.02
N THR A 164 -39.59 36.75 18.70
CA THR A 164 -38.65 35.81 18.06
C THR A 164 -37.59 36.57 17.28
N LEU A 165 -36.31 36.32 17.54
CA LEU A 165 -35.21 36.89 16.76
C LEU A 165 -34.83 35.93 15.63
N VAL A 166 -34.83 36.40 14.39
CA VAL A 166 -34.34 35.65 13.22
C VAL A 166 -33.06 36.32 12.72
N ILE A 167 -31.94 35.61 12.84
CA ILE A 167 -30.64 36.04 12.34
C ILE A 167 -30.47 35.51 10.92
N VAL A 168 -30.36 36.42 9.95
CA VAL A 168 -30.30 36.08 8.52
C VAL A 168 -28.90 36.35 7.99
N ALA A 169 -28.26 35.34 7.41
CA ALA A 169 -26.94 35.46 6.79
C ALA A 169 -26.97 35.01 5.33
N HIS A 170 -25.92 35.35 4.59
CA HIS A 170 -25.75 34.93 3.20
C HIS A 170 -25.69 33.41 3.07
N GLY A 171 -24.68 32.75 3.63
CA GLY A 171 -24.49 31.30 3.54
C GLY A 171 -23.74 30.84 2.28
N PRO A 172 -23.01 29.71 2.34
CA PRO A 172 -22.26 29.16 1.22
C PRO A 172 -23.14 28.31 0.27
N ASN A 173 -22.57 27.93 -0.86
CA ASN A 173 -23.28 27.23 -1.93
C ASN A 173 -23.47 25.74 -1.68
N ASP A 174 -22.64 25.11 -0.85
CA ASP A 174 -22.70 23.70 -0.49
C ASP A 174 -23.43 23.46 0.83
N ASP A 175 -24.06 22.29 0.98
CA ASP A 175 -24.90 21.96 2.14
C ASP A 175 -24.08 21.76 3.43
N ASP A 176 -22.87 21.22 3.32
CA ASP A 176 -21.97 21.03 4.48
C ASP A 176 -21.52 22.39 5.04
N GLY A 177 -21.14 23.32 4.18
CA GLY A 177 -20.83 24.69 4.55
C GLY A 177 -22.03 25.42 5.13
N ALA A 178 -23.24 25.20 4.59
CA ALA A 178 -24.47 25.80 5.10
C ALA A 178 -24.77 25.31 6.53
N ALA A 179 -24.61 24.01 6.79
CA ALA A 179 -24.75 23.44 8.13
C ALA A 179 -23.71 24.02 9.12
N GLN A 180 -22.47 24.23 8.67
CA GLN A 180 -21.41 24.83 9.48
C GLN A 180 -21.70 26.30 9.81
N TRP A 181 -22.22 27.09 8.85
CA TRP A 181 -22.65 28.48 9.11
C TRP A 181 -23.79 28.53 10.12
N ILE A 182 -24.84 27.71 9.95
CA ILE A 182 -25.95 27.64 10.91
C ILE A 182 -25.45 27.28 12.31
N ALA A 183 -24.54 26.30 12.44
CA ALA A 183 -23.97 25.94 13.73
C ALA A 183 -23.20 27.10 14.40
N THR A 184 -22.48 27.91 13.63
CA THR A 184 -21.79 29.10 14.13
C THR A 184 -22.77 30.20 14.54
N ILE A 185 -23.81 30.44 13.75
CA ILE A 185 -24.85 31.43 14.09
C ILE A 185 -25.63 31.01 15.33
N ASN A 186 -25.89 29.72 15.52
CA ASN A 186 -26.55 29.23 16.74
C ASN A 186 -25.71 29.51 18.00
N ARG A 187 -24.37 29.48 17.92
CA ARG A 187 -23.51 29.89 19.05
C ARG A 187 -23.53 31.40 19.31
N LEU A 188 -23.68 32.22 18.26
CA LEU A 188 -23.97 33.65 18.43
C LEU A 188 -25.33 33.86 19.08
N ALA A 189 -26.35 33.10 18.65
CA ALA A 189 -27.69 33.15 19.20
C ALA A 189 -27.72 32.81 20.69
N GLU A 190 -26.98 31.79 21.14
CA GLU A 190 -26.83 31.47 22.57
C GLU A 190 -26.30 32.67 23.38
N ARG A 191 -25.29 33.37 22.86
CA ARG A 191 -24.74 34.58 23.50
C ARG A 191 -25.75 35.73 23.51
N ILE A 192 -26.44 35.97 22.39
CA ILE A 192 -27.47 37.01 22.30
C ILE A 192 -28.60 36.71 23.29
N HIS A 193 -29.03 35.44 23.39
CA HIS A 193 -30.08 35.02 24.32
C HIS A 193 -29.71 35.30 25.79
N SER A 194 -28.43 35.17 26.15
CA SER A 194 -27.95 35.51 27.49
C SER A 194 -28.06 37.01 27.83
N ALA A 195 -27.99 37.89 26.82
CA ALA A 195 -28.10 39.34 26.99
C ALA A 195 -29.53 39.87 26.75
N LEU A 196 -30.32 39.18 25.93
CA LEU A 196 -31.68 39.51 25.54
C LEU A 196 -32.50 38.22 25.51
N PRO A 197 -33.40 37.99 26.48
CA PRO A 197 -34.10 36.72 26.65
C PRO A 197 -35.25 36.57 25.63
N PHE A 198 -34.91 36.55 24.33
CA PHE A 198 -35.87 36.34 23.26
C PHE A 198 -36.60 35.02 23.46
N ARG A 199 -37.92 34.99 23.27
CA ARG A 199 -38.74 33.76 23.36
C ARG A 199 -38.12 32.63 22.54
N ARG A 200 -37.57 32.97 21.37
CA ARG A 200 -36.85 32.07 20.46
C ARG A 200 -35.86 32.84 19.61
N ILE A 201 -34.73 32.20 19.25
CA ILE A 201 -33.79 32.72 18.26
C ILE A 201 -33.58 31.67 17.18
N GLU A 202 -33.70 32.05 15.90
CA GLU A 202 -33.50 31.17 14.74
C GLU A 202 -32.42 31.73 13.80
N ALA A 203 -31.61 30.84 13.25
CA ALA A 203 -30.66 31.16 12.19
C ALA A 203 -31.22 30.74 10.82
N ARG A 204 -31.12 31.62 9.81
CA ARG A 204 -31.53 31.34 8.43
C ARG A 204 -30.47 31.83 7.44
N LEU A 205 -30.34 31.10 6.33
CA LEU A 205 -29.43 31.44 5.23
C LEU A 205 -30.24 31.78 3.98
N MET A 206 -29.72 32.67 3.14
CA MET A 206 -30.34 33.02 1.85
C MET A 206 -29.75 32.24 0.68
N ARG A 207 -28.48 31.88 0.79
CA ARG A 207 -27.67 31.15 -0.21
C ARG A 207 -27.78 31.80 -1.60
N ASP A 208 -27.59 33.12 -1.65
CA ASP A 208 -27.86 33.92 -2.85
C ASP A 208 -27.01 33.59 -4.07
N ASP A 209 -25.82 33.01 -3.84
CA ASP A 209 -24.89 32.59 -4.88
C ASP A 209 -25.04 31.10 -5.26
N ALA A 210 -25.97 30.38 -4.62
CA ALA A 210 -26.18 28.96 -4.88
C ALA A 210 -27.01 28.73 -6.15
N PRO A 211 -26.94 27.54 -6.77
CA PRO A 211 -27.80 27.19 -7.90
C PRO A 211 -29.27 27.45 -7.59
N LYS A 212 -30.04 27.92 -8.59
CA LYS A 212 -31.42 28.38 -8.43
C LYS A 212 -32.31 27.49 -7.53
N PRO A 213 -32.34 26.14 -7.66
CA PRO A 213 -33.17 25.30 -6.80
C PRO A 213 -32.80 25.36 -5.31
N VAL A 214 -31.51 25.55 -5.02
CA VAL A 214 -30.98 25.63 -3.66
C VAL A 214 -31.30 27.00 -3.05
N LYS A 215 -31.12 28.07 -3.82
CA LYS A 215 -31.52 29.43 -3.41
C LYS A 215 -33.03 29.50 -3.16
N ASP A 216 -33.85 29.04 -4.10
CA ASP A 216 -35.31 29.09 -4.01
C ASP A 216 -35.82 28.34 -2.76
N ARG A 217 -35.19 27.20 -2.41
CA ARG A 217 -35.48 26.47 -1.17
C ARG A 217 -35.10 27.26 0.09
N ALA A 218 -33.91 27.86 0.12
CA ALA A 218 -33.43 28.62 1.29
C ALA A 218 -34.31 29.86 1.56
N LEU A 219 -34.72 30.57 0.50
CA LEU A 219 -35.65 31.70 0.61
C LEU A 219 -37.05 31.26 1.08
N ALA A 220 -37.54 30.09 0.62
CA ALA A 220 -38.79 29.52 1.10
C ALA A 220 -38.73 29.15 2.60
N GLU A 221 -37.62 28.57 3.06
CA GLU A 221 -37.40 28.22 4.48
C GLU A 221 -37.31 29.47 5.37
N LEU A 222 -36.64 30.53 4.91
CA LEU A 222 -36.60 31.83 5.59
C LEU A 222 -38.02 32.43 5.72
N ARG A 223 -38.76 32.50 4.61
CA ARG A 223 -40.13 33.06 4.63
C ARG A 223 -41.07 32.24 5.51
N ALA A 224 -41.00 30.91 5.45
CA ALA A 224 -41.82 30.01 6.26
C ALA A 224 -41.51 30.17 7.77
N SER A 225 -40.24 30.34 8.14
CA SER A 225 -39.82 30.59 9.52
C SER A 225 -40.40 31.89 10.08
N VAL A 226 -40.30 32.99 9.33
CA VAL A 226 -40.87 34.28 9.75
C VAL A 226 -42.39 34.21 9.85
N ALA A 227 -43.07 33.64 8.84
CA ALA A 227 -44.52 33.50 8.83
C ALA A 227 -45.04 32.65 9.99
N THR A 228 -44.37 31.54 10.31
CA THR A 228 -44.75 30.65 11.41
C THR A 228 -44.55 31.34 12.76
N ASN A 229 -43.42 32.04 12.95
CA ASN A 229 -43.16 32.68 14.23
C ASN A 229 -44.02 33.95 14.45
N ALA A 230 -44.42 34.64 13.38
CA ALA A 230 -45.33 35.79 13.44
C ALA A 230 -46.72 35.44 14.02
N GLN A 231 -47.17 34.18 13.87
CA GLN A 231 -48.43 33.72 14.49
C GLN A 231 -48.35 33.64 16.02
N ALA A 232 -47.14 33.55 16.58
CA ALA A 232 -46.92 33.28 17.99
C ALA A 232 -46.28 34.45 18.75
N GLY A 233 -46.10 35.60 18.08
CA GLY A 233 -45.50 36.81 18.64
C GLY A 233 -44.79 37.63 17.57
N ARG A 234 -44.36 38.85 17.92
CA ARG A 234 -43.65 39.74 16.98
C ARG A 234 -42.28 39.15 16.62
N VAL A 235 -41.90 39.26 15.34
CA VAL A 235 -40.61 38.76 14.82
C VAL A 235 -39.65 39.93 14.61
N VAL A 236 -38.44 39.82 15.14
CA VAL A 236 -37.33 40.75 14.92
C VAL A 236 -36.34 40.09 13.97
N VAL A 237 -36.00 40.74 12.85
CA VAL A 237 -35.06 40.21 11.87
C VAL A 237 -33.78 41.04 11.92
N VAL A 238 -32.63 40.39 12.10
CA VAL A 238 -31.32 41.06 12.14
C VAL A 238 -30.37 40.42 11.11
N PRO A 239 -29.75 41.20 10.21
CA PRO A 239 -28.84 40.65 9.22
C PRO A 239 -27.45 40.42 9.82
N LEU A 240 -26.94 39.19 9.73
CA LEU A 240 -25.52 38.87 9.90
C LEU A 240 -24.82 39.00 8.54
N LEU A 241 -24.63 40.25 8.12
CA LEU A 241 -23.92 40.63 6.90
C LEU A 241 -22.82 41.62 7.26
N LEU A 242 -21.70 41.59 6.53
CA LEU A 242 -20.54 42.43 6.84
C LEU A 242 -20.82 43.91 6.59
N ALA A 243 -21.37 44.25 5.41
CA ALA A 243 -21.70 45.62 5.01
C ALA A 243 -23.03 45.65 4.21
N PRO A 244 -23.68 46.82 4.08
CA PRO A 244 -24.93 46.96 3.32
C PRO A 244 -24.73 46.63 1.84
N GLY A 245 -25.73 46.03 1.19
CA GLY A 245 -25.63 45.63 -0.22
C GLY A 245 -26.87 44.92 -0.76
N SER A 246 -26.76 44.33 -1.95
CA SER A 246 -27.86 43.64 -2.65
C SER A 246 -28.55 42.58 -1.78
N VAL A 247 -27.77 41.76 -1.08
CA VAL A 247 -28.27 40.71 -0.18
C VAL A 247 -29.09 41.30 0.98
N ALA A 248 -28.63 42.41 1.57
CA ALA A 248 -29.37 43.09 2.64
C ALA A 248 -30.73 43.62 2.14
N ASN A 249 -30.82 44.02 0.87
CA ASN A 249 -32.05 44.50 0.25
C ASN A 249 -33.00 43.35 -0.15
N GLU A 250 -32.49 42.15 -0.38
CA GLU A 250 -33.29 40.97 -0.76
C GLU A 250 -34.05 40.37 0.45
N ILE A 251 -33.57 40.58 1.68
CA ILE A 251 -34.24 40.13 2.91
C ILE A 251 -35.68 40.69 3.03
N PRO A 252 -35.90 42.03 3.04
CA PRO A 252 -37.25 42.56 3.15
C PRO A 252 -38.12 42.24 1.92
N ALA A 253 -37.52 42.12 0.73
CA ALA A 253 -38.23 41.70 -0.48
C ALA A 253 -38.76 40.25 -0.36
N THR A 254 -37.95 39.33 0.15
CA THR A 254 -38.32 37.93 0.40
C THR A 254 -39.44 37.81 1.44
N LEU A 255 -39.48 38.72 2.40
CA LEU A 255 -40.44 38.74 3.50
C LEU A 255 -41.66 39.65 3.24
N GLN A 256 -41.84 40.15 2.01
CA GLN A 256 -42.94 41.05 1.67
C GLN A 256 -44.31 40.46 2.05
N GLY A 257 -45.14 41.25 2.73
CA GLY A 257 -46.47 40.86 3.20
C GLY A 257 -46.49 40.10 4.54
N LEU A 258 -45.35 39.95 5.23
CA LEU A 258 -45.28 39.45 6.60
C LEU A 258 -45.00 40.61 7.58
N ASP A 259 -45.48 40.48 8.82
CA ASP A 259 -45.21 41.45 9.89
C ASP A 259 -43.91 41.10 10.63
N PHE A 260 -42.91 41.99 10.56
CA PHE A 260 -41.61 41.84 11.22
C PHE A 260 -40.92 43.19 11.44
N ALA A 261 -40.08 43.28 12.48
CA ALA A 261 -39.25 44.45 12.78
C ALA A 261 -37.88 44.33 12.10
N TRP A 262 -37.46 45.37 11.38
CA TRP A 262 -36.22 45.41 10.60
C TRP A 262 -35.75 46.86 10.39
N ASP A 263 -34.45 47.12 10.53
CA ASP A 263 -33.81 48.42 10.23
C ASP A 263 -32.63 48.32 9.24
N GLY A 264 -32.32 47.11 8.77
CA GLY A 264 -31.27 46.85 7.78
C GLY A 264 -29.82 47.07 8.24
N ARG A 265 -29.57 47.32 9.52
CA ARG A 265 -28.19 47.59 10.01
C ARG A 265 -27.35 46.31 10.02
N THR A 266 -26.27 46.32 9.24
CA THR A 266 -25.23 45.28 9.16
C THR A 266 -24.17 45.42 10.26
N LEU A 267 -23.12 44.59 10.23
CA LEU A 267 -22.00 44.70 11.19
C LEU A 267 -21.24 46.02 11.04
N LEU A 268 -20.86 46.41 9.82
CA LEU A 268 -20.29 47.71 9.54
C LEU A 268 -21.40 48.77 9.39
N PRO A 269 -21.18 50.03 9.82
CA PRO A 269 -19.89 50.63 10.22
C PRO A 269 -19.60 50.63 11.74
N ASP A 270 -20.02 49.62 12.50
CA ASP A 270 -19.75 49.58 13.96
C ASP A 270 -18.25 49.54 14.27
N GLU A 271 -17.76 50.47 15.11
CA GLU A 271 -16.32 50.62 15.43
C GLU A 271 -15.72 49.37 16.09
N ARG A 272 -16.54 48.52 16.74
CA ARG A 272 -16.10 47.24 17.31
C ARG A 272 -15.57 46.28 16.24
N VAL A 273 -15.90 46.46 14.97
CA VAL A 273 -15.28 45.69 13.88
C VAL A 273 -13.81 46.06 13.70
N ALA A 274 -13.44 47.34 13.84
CA ALA A 274 -12.03 47.76 13.82
C ALA A 274 -11.26 47.20 15.04
N GLN A 275 -11.90 47.21 16.22
CA GLN A 275 -11.34 46.58 17.43
C GLN A 275 -11.13 45.07 17.24
N TRP A 276 -12.08 44.40 16.57
CA TRP A 276 -11.98 43.00 16.22
C TRP A 276 -10.80 42.72 15.28
N ILE A 277 -10.62 43.52 14.21
CA ILE A 277 -9.48 43.39 13.29
C ILE A 277 -8.15 43.48 14.06
N LEU A 278 -8.01 44.47 14.93
CA LEU A 278 -6.80 44.67 15.72
C LEU A 278 -6.55 43.51 16.70
N ALA A 279 -7.58 43.07 17.43
CA ALA A 279 -7.48 41.95 18.37
C ALA A 279 -7.09 40.63 17.67
N ARG A 280 -7.62 40.38 16.47
CA ARG A 280 -7.27 39.21 15.66
C ARG A 280 -5.82 39.27 15.15
N ALA A 281 -5.37 40.43 14.72
CA ALA A 281 -4.00 40.61 14.28
C ALA A 281 -2.99 40.41 15.43
N LEU A 282 -3.24 41.02 16.59
CA LEU A 282 -2.36 40.93 17.77
C LEU A 282 -2.27 39.52 18.35
N SER A 283 -3.40 38.81 18.45
CA SER A 283 -3.42 37.42 18.94
C SER A 283 -2.64 36.45 18.04
N THR A 284 -2.54 36.76 16.74
CA THR A 284 -1.78 35.97 15.77
C THR A 284 -0.30 36.37 15.72
N SER A 285 0.02 37.63 16.02
CA SER A 285 1.37 38.19 15.96
C SER A 285 2.23 37.89 17.21
N ALA A 286 1.62 37.53 18.35
CA ALA A 286 2.32 37.18 19.60
C ALA A 286 2.93 35.75 19.63
N ALA A 287 2.78 34.97 18.55
CA ALA A 287 3.20 33.56 18.49
C ALA A 287 4.60 33.38 17.86
N PRO A 288 5.67 33.93 18.45
CA PRO A 288 6.84 33.10 18.71
C PRO A 288 7.63 33.54 19.96
N ARG A 289 7.16 33.20 21.17
CA ARG A 289 7.99 33.18 22.41
C ARG A 289 7.41 32.31 23.53
N ALA A 290 6.11 32.01 23.51
CA ALA A 290 5.44 31.26 24.59
C ALA A 290 5.65 29.72 24.59
N ARG A 291 6.31 29.13 23.57
CA ARG A 291 6.54 27.66 23.53
C ARG A 291 7.72 27.17 24.38
N GLN A 292 8.45 28.06 25.06
CA GLN A 292 9.61 27.70 25.90
C GLN A 292 9.41 27.94 27.41
N GLN A 293 8.27 28.48 27.86
CA GLN A 293 8.04 28.81 29.29
C GLN A 293 6.78 28.21 29.91
N ALA A 294 5.92 27.50 29.18
CA ALA A 294 4.76 26.80 29.77
C ALA A 294 5.11 25.38 30.25
N ALA A 295 6.31 25.20 30.78
CA ALA A 295 6.74 23.99 31.48
C ALA A 295 7.02 24.35 32.95
N SER A 296 6.01 24.86 33.66
CA SER A 296 5.94 24.81 35.12
C SER A 296 4.60 25.36 35.65
N SER A 297 3.84 24.48 36.31
CA SER A 297 2.81 24.74 37.35
C SER A 297 1.33 24.93 36.91
N PRO A 298 0.34 24.48 37.73
CA PRO A 298 -0.65 23.46 37.37
C PRO A 298 -2.11 23.99 37.28
N ASP A 299 -3.03 23.08 36.97
CA ASP A 299 -4.51 23.24 36.86
C ASP A 299 -5.08 23.75 35.53
N ALA A 300 -4.70 23.09 34.44
CA ALA A 300 -5.68 22.79 33.39
C ALA A 300 -6.25 21.41 33.71
N ALA A 301 -7.48 21.34 34.22
CA ALA A 301 -8.14 20.08 34.54
C ALA A 301 -8.03 19.11 33.35
N SER A 302 -7.14 18.13 33.50
CA SER A 302 -6.99 17.01 32.59
C SER A 302 -7.84 15.89 33.14
N SER A 303 -8.59 15.22 32.27
CA SER A 303 -9.40 14.07 32.65
C SER A 303 -9.10 12.93 31.70
N ASP A 304 -9.15 11.71 32.21
CA ASP A 304 -9.13 10.55 31.33
C ASP A 304 -10.43 10.51 30.52
N LEU A 305 -10.29 10.29 29.23
CA LEU A 305 -11.40 10.06 28.33
C LEU A 305 -11.48 8.56 28.03
N GLN A 306 -12.56 7.94 28.46
CA GLN A 306 -12.78 6.50 28.30
C GLN A 306 -13.98 6.25 27.41
N GLY A 307 -13.97 5.14 26.69
CA GLY A 307 -15.12 4.71 25.91
C GLY A 307 -14.99 3.29 25.41
N THR A 308 -16.02 2.82 24.72
CA THR A 308 -16.08 1.52 24.06
C THR A 308 -16.49 1.70 22.62
N VAL A 309 -15.86 0.94 21.73
CA VAL A 309 -16.31 0.81 20.33
C VAL A 309 -17.09 -0.48 20.19
N THR A 310 -18.31 -0.40 19.65
CA THR A 310 -19.20 -1.53 19.39
C THR A 310 -19.71 -1.52 17.95
N ASP A 311 -20.18 -2.66 17.45
CA ASP A 311 -20.95 -2.71 16.20
C ASP A 311 -22.43 -2.34 16.44
N THR A 312 -23.24 -2.32 15.37
CA THR A 312 -24.69 -2.04 15.44
C THR A 312 -25.50 -3.09 16.22
N MET A 313 -24.91 -4.24 16.55
CA MET A 313 -25.51 -5.28 17.40
C MET A 313 -25.07 -5.16 18.86
N GLY A 314 -24.24 -4.14 19.19
CA GLY A 314 -23.72 -3.91 20.53
C GLY A 314 -22.54 -4.80 20.91
N LEU A 315 -21.97 -5.56 19.97
CA LEU A 315 -20.78 -6.38 20.21
C LEU A 315 -19.54 -5.48 20.24
N PRO A 316 -18.65 -5.60 21.25
CA PRO A 316 -17.41 -4.83 21.30
C PRO A 316 -16.49 -5.09 20.09
N ILE A 317 -15.70 -4.09 19.72
CA ILE A 317 -14.76 -4.20 18.60
C ILE A 317 -13.35 -3.98 19.12
N ALA A 318 -12.57 -5.05 19.21
CA ALA A 318 -11.22 -5.06 19.76
C ALA A 318 -10.12 -4.76 18.71
N GLY A 319 -8.97 -4.25 19.16
CA GLY A 319 -7.76 -4.09 18.35
C GLY A 319 -7.76 -2.90 17.38
N ILE A 320 -8.86 -2.16 17.26
CA ILE A 320 -9.00 -1.07 16.29
C ILE A 320 -8.34 0.20 16.79
N VAL A 321 -7.87 1.01 15.84
CA VAL A 321 -7.24 2.29 16.13
C VAL A 321 -8.31 3.36 16.33
N VAL A 322 -8.29 3.98 17.49
CA VAL A 322 -9.09 5.14 17.85
C VAL A 322 -8.17 6.35 17.88
N VAL A 323 -8.50 7.39 17.12
CA VAL A 323 -7.71 8.63 17.04
C VAL A 323 -8.50 9.75 17.70
N LEU A 324 -7.89 10.37 18.70
CA LEU A 324 -8.39 11.56 19.36
C LEU A 324 -7.61 12.77 18.87
N ARG A 325 -8.21 13.57 18.02
CA ARG A 325 -7.60 14.77 17.44
C ARG A 325 -8.12 16.02 18.14
N ASN A 326 -7.25 16.82 18.73
CA ASN A 326 -7.65 18.13 19.26
C ASN A 326 -8.15 19.00 18.08
N ALA A 327 -9.39 19.48 18.18
CA ALA A 327 -10.06 20.17 17.07
C ALA A 327 -9.43 21.52 16.73
N VAL A 328 -8.63 22.09 17.65
CA VAL A 328 -7.97 23.40 17.50
C VAL A 328 -6.52 23.24 17.09
N THR A 329 -5.76 22.40 17.79
CA THR A 329 -4.31 22.25 17.54
C THR A 329 -4.00 21.21 16.47
N GLY A 330 -4.95 20.35 16.14
CA GLY A 330 -4.77 19.24 15.21
C GLY A 330 -3.88 18.12 15.75
N LEU A 331 -3.39 18.21 16.99
CA LEU A 331 -2.60 17.17 17.65
C LEU A 331 -3.45 15.91 17.83
N GLU A 332 -2.93 14.79 17.36
CA GLU A 332 -3.57 13.48 17.43
C GLU A 332 -2.95 12.65 18.55
N ARG A 333 -3.81 12.05 19.36
CA ARG A 333 -3.49 10.95 20.26
C ARG A 333 -4.13 9.70 19.69
N ILE A 334 -3.45 8.56 19.80
CA ILE A 334 -3.88 7.32 19.18
C ILE A 334 -3.89 6.23 20.24
N GLU A 335 -5.01 5.53 20.35
CA GLU A 335 -5.18 4.38 21.25
C GLU A 335 -5.73 3.19 20.47
N ARG A 336 -5.54 1.99 21.01
CA ARG A 336 -6.16 0.77 20.46
C ARG A 336 -7.21 0.22 21.41
N THR A 337 -8.32 -0.26 20.88
CA THR A 337 -9.37 -0.85 21.71
C THR A 337 -8.92 -2.17 22.34
N THR A 338 -9.31 -2.42 23.58
CA THR A 338 -9.08 -3.67 24.33
C THR A 338 -9.99 -4.79 23.81
N ALA A 339 -9.82 -6.00 24.34
CA ALA A 339 -10.69 -7.14 24.05
C ALA A 339 -12.17 -6.94 24.40
N SER A 340 -12.51 -5.91 25.20
CA SER A 340 -13.89 -5.52 25.52
C SER A 340 -14.35 -4.28 24.73
N GLY A 341 -13.64 -3.94 23.65
CA GLY A 341 -13.89 -2.75 22.83
C GLY A 341 -13.49 -1.43 23.49
N GLY A 342 -12.91 -1.47 24.69
CA GLY A 342 -12.62 -0.27 25.50
C GLY A 342 -11.38 0.49 25.03
N PHE A 343 -11.39 1.82 25.08
CA PHE A 343 -10.21 2.67 24.87
C PHE A 343 -10.11 3.72 25.99
N THR A 344 -8.90 4.24 26.23
CA THR A 344 -8.68 5.28 27.24
C THR A 344 -7.57 6.22 26.79
N PHE A 345 -7.92 7.49 26.58
CA PHE A 345 -6.93 8.56 26.44
C PHE A 345 -6.70 9.18 27.81
N ARG A 346 -5.47 9.09 28.32
CA ARG A 346 -5.12 9.67 29.62
C ARG A 346 -4.79 11.14 29.52
N GLU A 347 -5.06 11.88 30.58
CA GLU A 347 -4.68 13.30 30.70
C GLU A 347 -5.15 14.13 29.49
N VAL A 348 -6.40 13.95 29.07
CA VAL A 348 -6.97 14.75 27.99
C VAL A 348 -7.28 16.12 28.57
N THR A 349 -6.57 17.13 28.08
CA THR A 349 -6.77 18.51 28.53
C THR A 349 -8.13 19.02 28.07
N SER A 350 -8.72 19.90 28.89
CA SER A 350 -10.00 20.53 28.60
C SER A 350 -10.02 21.14 27.18
N GLY A 351 -11.02 20.80 26.37
CA GLY A 351 -11.10 21.26 24.97
C GLY A 351 -11.96 20.39 24.07
N SER A 352 -12.16 20.83 22.83
CA SER A 352 -12.91 20.08 21.80
C SER A 352 -11.98 19.14 21.03
N TYR A 353 -12.43 17.91 20.81
CA TYR A 353 -11.70 16.89 20.08
C TYR A 353 -12.60 16.21 19.04
N ARG A 354 -12.00 15.68 17.99
CA ARG A 354 -12.61 14.70 17.08
C ARG A 354 -12.11 13.33 17.46
N LEU A 355 -13.01 12.46 17.85
CA LEU A 355 -12.76 11.05 18.06
C LEU A 355 -13.09 10.31 16.76
N MET A 356 -12.12 9.60 16.22
CA MET A 356 -12.25 8.82 15.00
C MET A 356 -12.04 7.36 15.33
N ALA A 357 -12.99 6.51 14.97
CA ALA A 357 -12.80 5.07 14.98
C ALA A 357 -12.98 4.56 13.56
N ASN A 358 -11.99 3.83 13.07
CA ASN A 358 -12.02 3.26 11.73
C ASN A 358 -11.74 1.77 11.80
N LEU A 359 -12.66 0.98 11.24
CA LEU A 359 -12.48 -0.44 10.97
C LEU A 359 -13.07 -0.70 9.60
N SER A 360 -12.33 -1.40 8.75
CA SER A 360 -12.82 -1.65 7.41
C SER A 360 -13.87 -2.78 7.39
N GLY A 361 -14.88 -2.64 6.54
CA GLY A 361 -16.18 -3.32 6.70
C GLY A 361 -17.19 -2.50 7.51
N PHE A 362 -16.76 -1.36 8.06
CA PHE A 362 -17.61 -0.37 8.72
C PHE A 362 -17.41 1.02 8.09
N VAL A 363 -18.46 1.84 8.12
CA VAL A 363 -18.38 3.27 7.85
C VAL A 363 -17.54 3.90 8.97
N PRO A 364 -16.46 4.66 8.67
CA PRO A 364 -15.68 5.33 9.68
C PRO A 364 -16.56 6.20 10.58
N SER A 365 -16.46 6.02 11.89
CA SER A 365 -17.15 6.90 12.84
C SER A 365 -16.28 8.10 13.16
N LEU A 366 -16.87 9.29 13.07
CA LEU A 366 -16.28 10.57 13.42
C LEU A 366 -17.22 11.27 14.41
N GLU A 367 -16.82 11.29 15.67
CA GLU A 367 -17.58 11.93 16.75
C GLU A 367 -16.84 13.18 17.24
N THR A 368 -17.58 14.25 17.54
CA THR A 368 -17.01 15.43 18.20
C THR A 368 -17.30 15.35 19.68
N ILE A 369 -16.26 15.46 20.49
CA ILE A 369 -16.35 15.32 21.95
C ILE A 369 -15.72 16.54 22.63
N ARG A 370 -16.18 16.86 23.84
CA ARG A 370 -15.58 17.90 24.69
C ARG A 370 -15.01 17.27 25.95
N ALA A 371 -13.75 17.55 26.25
CA ALA A 371 -13.13 17.22 27.53
C ALA A 371 -13.22 18.43 28.50
N PRO A 372 -13.38 18.21 29.82
CA PRO A 372 -13.47 16.91 30.46
C PRO A 372 -14.80 16.21 30.19
N HIS A 373 -14.75 14.91 29.91
CA HIS A 373 -15.91 14.09 29.58
C HIS A 373 -16.03 12.99 30.64
N ARG A 374 -17.09 13.02 31.46
CA ARG A 374 -17.21 12.14 32.64
C ARG A 374 -17.86 10.79 32.33
N GLU A 375 -18.67 10.71 31.28
CA GLU A 375 -19.33 9.47 30.89
C GLU A 375 -18.48 8.67 29.89
N PRO A 376 -18.50 7.33 29.93
CA PRO A 376 -17.85 6.51 28.91
C PRO A 376 -18.49 6.75 27.54
N LEU A 377 -17.67 7.09 26.54
CA LEU A 377 -18.13 7.24 25.16
C LEU A 377 -18.56 5.89 24.57
N ARG A 378 -19.63 5.86 23.78
CA ARG A 378 -19.99 4.70 22.97
C ARG A 378 -19.90 5.06 21.50
N VAL A 379 -18.89 4.50 20.83
CA VAL A 379 -18.72 4.66 19.40
C VAL A 379 -19.33 3.45 18.71
N THR A 380 -20.37 3.67 17.91
CA THR A 380 -20.98 2.59 17.13
C THR A 380 -20.49 2.62 15.70
N LEU A 381 -19.77 1.59 15.28
CA LEU A 381 -19.39 1.41 13.90
C LEU A 381 -20.54 0.76 13.14
N LYS A 382 -21.02 1.43 12.09
CA LYS A 382 -22.07 0.91 11.20
C LYS A 382 -21.43 0.08 10.10
N PRO A 383 -21.90 -1.13 9.80
CA PRO A 383 -21.39 -1.89 8.66
C PRO A 383 -21.43 -1.03 7.39
N GLY A 384 -20.28 -0.89 6.72
CA GLY A 384 -20.09 -0.13 5.50
C GLY A 384 -20.01 -1.06 4.30
N PRO A 385 -20.25 -0.56 3.07
CA PRO A 385 -20.10 -1.37 1.87
C PRO A 385 -18.68 -1.94 1.82
N TYR A 386 -18.63 -3.27 1.72
CA TYR A 386 -17.42 -4.07 1.73
C TYR A 386 -16.76 -3.94 0.35
N GLU A 387 -15.54 -3.39 0.30
CA GLU A 387 -14.65 -3.56 -0.84
C GLU A 387 -13.65 -4.66 -0.47
N GLU A 388 -13.90 -5.89 -0.91
CA GLU A 388 -12.80 -6.78 -1.22
C GLU A 388 -12.19 -6.28 -2.52
N VAL A 389 -11.08 -5.56 -2.43
CA VAL A 389 -10.25 -5.32 -3.60
C VAL A 389 -9.54 -6.63 -3.89
N VAL A 390 -10.22 -7.56 -4.58
CA VAL A 390 -9.56 -8.63 -5.35
C VAL A 390 -8.94 -8.03 -6.62
N THR A 391 -8.37 -6.85 -6.52
CA THR A 391 -7.06 -6.66 -7.10
C THR A 391 -6.09 -6.24 -6.01
N VAL A 392 -5.18 -7.15 -5.73
CA VAL A 392 -3.97 -6.88 -4.98
C VAL A 392 -3.13 -5.79 -5.66
N THR A 393 -3.38 -4.51 -5.36
CA THR A 393 -2.45 -3.38 -5.61
C THR A 393 -2.80 -2.08 -4.88
N TYR A 394 -3.56 -2.11 -3.78
CA TYR A 394 -3.73 -0.95 -2.89
C TYR A 394 -3.03 -1.14 -1.54
N ALA A 395 -2.45 -0.06 -1.03
CA ALA A 395 -1.50 -0.02 0.08
C ALA A 395 -2.08 0.40 1.44
N ASN A 396 -3.32 0.03 1.80
CA ASN A 396 -3.86 0.48 3.11
C ASN A 396 -4.80 -0.45 3.87
N ARG A 397 -4.89 -1.76 3.58
CA ARG A 397 -5.82 -2.67 4.30
C ARG A 397 -5.15 -3.98 4.71
N ARG A 398 -4.41 -3.91 5.83
CA ARG A 398 -3.48 -4.94 6.34
C ARG A 398 -4.14 -6.02 7.20
N GLU A 399 -5.05 -5.65 8.09
CA GLU A 399 -5.73 -6.58 9.01
C GLU A 399 -6.99 -7.19 8.37
N GLN A 400 -7.61 -6.49 7.41
CA GLN A 400 -8.89 -6.87 6.82
C GLN A 400 -8.79 -8.03 5.80
N LEU A 401 -7.75 -8.08 4.96
CA LEU A 401 -7.54 -9.20 4.02
C LEU A 401 -7.45 -10.56 4.74
N GLN A 402 -6.94 -10.57 5.97
CA GLN A 402 -6.83 -11.78 6.79
C GLN A 402 -8.13 -12.15 7.51
N GLU A 403 -9.10 -11.24 7.68
CA GLU A 403 -10.32 -11.47 8.47
C GLU A 403 -11.59 -11.62 7.62
N THR A 404 -11.63 -11.00 6.45
CA THR A 404 -12.86 -10.95 5.64
C THR A 404 -12.75 -11.64 4.28
N ALA A 405 -11.55 -11.83 3.73
CA ALA A 405 -11.38 -12.46 2.42
C ALA A 405 -11.92 -13.90 2.38
N SER A 406 -12.68 -14.24 1.36
CA SER A 406 -13.24 -15.60 1.24
C SER A 406 -12.17 -16.66 0.95
N MET A 407 -10.98 -16.26 0.49
CA MET A 407 -9.80 -17.12 0.47
C MET A 407 -8.80 -16.70 1.57
N PRO A 408 -8.12 -17.64 2.24
CA PRO A 408 -7.05 -17.31 3.17
C PRO A 408 -5.88 -16.68 2.39
N VAL A 409 -5.66 -15.38 2.58
CA VAL A 409 -4.48 -14.66 2.09
C VAL A 409 -3.53 -14.46 3.26
N ILE A 410 -2.39 -15.12 3.21
CA ILE A 410 -1.33 -14.91 4.21
C ILE A 410 -0.56 -13.68 3.80
N VAL A 411 -0.39 -12.75 4.74
CA VAL A 411 0.29 -11.47 4.49
C VAL A 411 1.53 -11.38 5.37
N VAL A 412 2.69 -11.24 4.73
CA VAL A 412 3.99 -11.04 5.39
C VAL A 412 4.43 -9.59 5.17
N ASN A 413 4.45 -8.80 6.24
CA ASN A 413 4.68 -7.35 6.16
C ASN A 413 6.16 -7.00 5.97
N GLY A 414 6.44 -5.94 5.21
CA GLY A 414 7.79 -5.42 4.94
C GLY A 414 8.57 -5.05 6.21
N ASP A 415 7.93 -4.35 7.16
CA ASP A 415 8.56 -4.03 8.45
C ASP A 415 8.87 -5.31 9.26
N ALA A 416 7.92 -6.26 9.30
CA ALA A 416 8.14 -7.53 9.99
C ALA A 416 9.28 -8.34 9.36
N MET A 417 9.41 -8.33 8.03
CA MET A 417 10.52 -8.99 7.33
C MET A 417 11.86 -8.37 7.71
N ARG A 418 11.93 -7.02 7.73
CA ARG A 418 13.15 -6.28 8.10
C ARG A 418 13.53 -6.45 9.57
N ASP A 419 12.55 -6.44 10.47
CA ASP A 419 12.72 -6.64 11.91
C ASP A 419 13.14 -8.06 12.24
N ALA A 420 12.64 -9.04 11.49
CA ALA A 420 13.09 -10.42 11.58
C ALA A 420 14.52 -10.60 11.02
N GLY A 421 15.02 -9.67 10.19
CA GLY A 421 16.35 -9.76 9.58
C GLY A 421 16.37 -10.49 8.24
N HIS A 422 15.22 -10.72 7.62
CA HIS A 422 15.13 -11.32 6.28
C HIS A 422 15.59 -10.32 5.22
N ASP A 423 16.57 -10.72 4.41
CA ASP A 423 17.03 -9.93 3.27
C ASP A 423 16.29 -10.31 1.99
N THR A 424 15.90 -11.58 1.90
CA THR A 424 15.30 -12.15 0.72
C THR A 424 13.86 -12.56 0.99
N ILE A 425 13.04 -12.57 -0.06
CA ILE A 425 11.67 -13.09 0.04
C ILE A 425 11.65 -14.59 0.32
N GLY A 426 12.61 -15.33 -0.24
CA GLY A 426 12.76 -16.76 0.04
C GLY A 426 12.88 -17.05 1.52
N GLU A 427 13.65 -16.25 2.27
CA GLU A 427 13.79 -16.38 3.73
C GLU A 427 12.49 -16.06 4.48
N ALA A 428 11.82 -14.96 4.13
CA ALA A 428 10.57 -14.55 4.78
C ALA A 428 9.46 -15.59 4.59
N LEU A 429 9.41 -16.23 3.41
CA LEU A 429 8.42 -17.26 3.10
C LEU A 429 8.67 -18.59 3.83
N ARG A 430 9.86 -18.85 4.37
CA ARG A 430 10.10 -20.05 5.21
C ARG A 430 9.24 -20.05 6.46
N GLU A 431 8.91 -18.87 6.99
CA GLU A 431 8.06 -18.74 8.17
C GLU A 431 6.57 -18.96 7.88
N VAL A 432 6.19 -19.09 6.62
CA VAL A 432 4.80 -19.37 6.22
C VAL A 432 4.56 -20.88 6.24
N ALA A 433 3.64 -21.34 7.10
CA ALA A 433 3.26 -22.75 7.19
C ALA A 433 2.98 -23.33 5.79
N GLY A 434 3.45 -24.55 5.50
CA GLY A 434 3.16 -25.21 4.22
C GLY A 434 3.86 -24.63 2.98
N VAL A 435 4.64 -23.54 3.14
CA VAL A 435 5.57 -23.04 2.13
C VAL A 435 6.96 -23.57 2.43
N VAL A 436 7.62 -24.16 1.44
CA VAL A 436 9.00 -24.64 1.54
C VAL A 436 9.81 -23.88 0.52
N THR A 437 10.74 -23.04 0.98
CA THR A 437 11.78 -22.47 0.11
C THR A 437 13.08 -23.17 0.44
N ARG A 438 13.70 -23.80 -0.55
CA ARG A 438 15.00 -24.46 -0.37
C ARG A 438 16.07 -23.48 -0.77
N ARG A 439 16.98 -23.13 0.15
CA ARG A 439 18.15 -22.31 -0.17
C ARG A 439 19.01 -23.13 -1.13
N GLY A 440 18.89 -22.86 -2.43
CA GLY A 440 19.53 -23.63 -3.50
C GLY A 440 20.72 -22.89 -4.05
N SER A 441 21.83 -23.61 -4.26
CA SER A 441 23.00 -23.07 -4.93
C SER A 441 22.62 -22.70 -6.37
N GLU A 442 23.08 -21.55 -6.85
CA GLU A 442 22.64 -21.03 -8.15
C GLU A 442 23.07 -21.90 -9.36
N GLY A 443 23.89 -22.94 -9.13
CA GLY A 443 24.43 -23.82 -10.17
C GLY A 443 23.84 -25.24 -10.24
N THR A 444 23.23 -25.75 -9.16
CA THR A 444 22.81 -27.17 -9.10
C THR A 444 21.56 -27.31 -8.22
N ALA A 445 20.41 -27.54 -8.87
CA ALA A 445 19.07 -27.55 -8.31
C ALA A 445 18.61 -26.18 -7.77
N ALA A 446 18.04 -25.36 -8.65
CA ALA A 446 17.42 -24.09 -8.28
C ALA A 446 16.45 -24.26 -7.10
N ALA A 447 16.56 -23.36 -6.13
CA ALA A 447 15.65 -23.17 -5.01
C ALA A 447 14.19 -23.28 -5.46
N GLY A 448 13.53 -24.41 -5.21
CA GLY A 448 12.13 -24.64 -5.55
C GLY A 448 11.21 -24.26 -4.40
N GLU A 449 10.39 -23.22 -4.58
CA GLU A 449 9.30 -22.90 -3.65
C GLU A 449 8.15 -23.89 -3.83
N GLN A 450 7.83 -24.67 -2.80
CA GLN A 450 6.66 -25.53 -2.80
C GLN A 450 5.57 -24.95 -1.92
N ILE A 451 4.33 -25.02 -2.37
CA ILE A 451 3.15 -24.72 -1.56
C ILE A 451 2.34 -26.01 -1.45
N GLN A 452 2.16 -26.53 -0.23
CA GLN A 452 1.33 -27.71 0.03
C GLN A 452 1.72 -28.94 -0.82
N GLY A 453 3.02 -29.09 -1.11
CA GLY A 453 3.55 -30.19 -1.93
C GLY A 453 3.36 -30.03 -3.44
N ILE A 454 2.86 -28.89 -3.91
CA ILE A 454 2.86 -28.51 -5.32
C ILE A 454 4.13 -27.72 -5.64
N ASP A 455 4.77 -28.01 -6.78
CA ASP A 455 6.09 -27.48 -7.15
C ASP A 455 6.04 -26.02 -7.58
N SER A 456 7.18 -25.33 -7.56
CA SER A 456 7.26 -23.89 -7.92
C SER A 456 6.83 -23.60 -9.34
N ARG A 457 6.94 -24.57 -10.26
CA ARG A 457 6.42 -24.43 -11.63
C ARG A 457 4.92 -24.21 -11.66
N GLN A 458 4.18 -24.73 -10.69
CA GLN A 458 2.74 -24.55 -10.57
C GLN A 458 2.34 -23.46 -9.55
N VAL A 459 3.31 -22.67 -9.08
CA VAL A 459 3.08 -21.51 -8.19
C VAL A 459 3.32 -20.22 -8.97
N LEU A 460 2.30 -19.37 -9.07
CA LEU A 460 2.41 -18.12 -9.80
C LEU A 460 3.06 -17.04 -8.93
N VAL A 461 4.21 -16.52 -9.36
CA VAL A 461 4.85 -15.36 -8.73
C VAL A 461 4.49 -14.08 -9.48
N LEU A 462 4.03 -13.07 -8.73
CA LEU A 462 3.60 -11.77 -9.19
C LEU A 462 4.39 -10.64 -8.51
N VAL A 463 4.59 -9.52 -9.19
CA VAL A 463 4.98 -8.23 -8.60
C VAL A 463 3.88 -7.23 -8.93
N ASP A 464 3.26 -6.62 -7.92
CA ASP A 464 2.12 -5.71 -8.09
C ASP A 464 0.98 -6.30 -8.96
N GLY A 465 0.74 -7.61 -8.82
CA GLY A 465 -0.26 -8.34 -9.61
C GLY A 465 0.19 -8.75 -11.02
N GLN A 466 1.43 -8.49 -11.40
CA GLN A 466 1.98 -8.80 -12.72
C GLN A 466 2.93 -10.01 -12.68
N PRO A 467 2.81 -11.00 -13.60
CA PRO A 467 3.69 -12.15 -13.63
C PRO A 467 5.18 -11.79 -13.71
N VAL A 468 6.01 -12.45 -12.92
CA VAL A 468 7.47 -12.37 -13.10
C VAL A 468 7.88 -13.25 -14.28
N VAL A 469 8.60 -12.67 -15.25
CA VAL A 469 9.25 -13.39 -16.35
C VAL A 469 10.64 -13.85 -15.92
N GLY A 470 10.95 -15.11 -16.22
CA GLY A 470 12.17 -15.77 -15.77
C GLY A 470 12.38 -17.13 -16.41
N ALA A 471 12.02 -17.28 -17.69
CA ALA A 471 12.16 -18.52 -18.45
C ALA A 471 11.36 -19.69 -17.86
N ARG A 472 10.06 -19.51 -17.61
CA ARG A 472 9.16 -20.58 -17.12
C ARG A 472 9.30 -21.85 -17.98
N GLY A 473 9.36 -23.01 -17.32
CA GLY A 473 9.57 -24.34 -17.93
C GLY A 473 10.92 -24.60 -18.62
N VAL A 474 11.80 -23.61 -18.70
CA VAL A 474 13.19 -23.71 -19.15
C VAL A 474 14.11 -23.54 -17.93
N LYS A 475 15.26 -24.24 -17.85
CA LYS A 475 16.18 -24.15 -16.70
C LYS A 475 15.46 -24.28 -15.34
N SER A 476 14.77 -25.40 -15.13
CA SER A 476 13.91 -25.69 -13.96
C SER A 476 12.62 -24.88 -13.82
N GLY A 477 12.45 -23.75 -14.51
CA GLY A 477 11.20 -22.99 -14.52
C GLY A 477 10.85 -22.31 -13.20
N VAL A 478 11.82 -22.13 -12.31
CA VAL A 478 11.62 -21.63 -10.95
C VAL A 478 11.99 -20.16 -10.83
N ILE A 479 11.09 -19.36 -10.24
CA ILE A 479 11.38 -17.97 -9.86
C ILE A 479 12.09 -17.98 -8.51
N ASN A 480 13.41 -17.82 -8.51
CA ASN A 480 14.20 -17.85 -7.28
C ASN A 480 13.93 -16.61 -6.40
N LEU A 481 13.13 -16.78 -5.34
CA LEU A 481 12.78 -15.71 -4.40
C LEU A 481 13.90 -15.37 -3.41
N ASP A 482 14.98 -16.16 -3.33
CA ASP A 482 16.19 -15.78 -2.60
C ASP A 482 16.97 -14.64 -3.29
N ARG A 483 16.56 -14.22 -4.49
CA ARG A 483 17.13 -13.03 -5.14
C ARG A 483 16.33 -11.75 -4.90
N GLU A 484 15.08 -11.85 -4.45
CA GLU A 484 14.20 -10.69 -4.32
C GLU A 484 14.37 -10.01 -2.97
N SER A 485 14.71 -8.71 -2.97
CA SER A 485 14.94 -7.92 -1.76
C SER A 485 13.65 -7.57 -1.03
N THR A 486 13.68 -7.64 0.31
CA THR A 486 12.56 -7.24 1.19
C THR A 486 12.39 -5.72 1.33
N LEU A 487 13.38 -4.92 0.94
CA LEU A 487 13.41 -3.47 1.20
C LEU A 487 12.40 -2.67 0.37
N ARG A 488 12.31 -3.01 -0.92
CA ARG A 488 11.43 -2.35 -1.89
C ARG A 488 9.95 -2.70 -1.71
N LEU A 489 9.62 -3.58 -0.77
CA LEU A 489 8.31 -4.18 -0.60
C LEU A 489 7.59 -3.64 0.63
N ASP A 490 6.30 -3.35 0.47
CA ASP A 490 5.37 -3.11 1.58
C ASP A 490 4.96 -4.43 2.22
N ARG A 491 4.74 -5.47 1.41
CA ARG A 491 4.35 -6.81 1.86
C ARG A 491 4.49 -7.88 0.79
N VAL A 492 4.40 -9.13 1.21
CA VAL A 492 4.22 -10.31 0.36
C VAL A 492 2.88 -10.94 0.71
N GLU A 493 2.10 -11.30 -0.31
CA GLU A 493 0.84 -11.99 -0.16
C GLU A 493 0.95 -13.41 -0.72
N VAL A 494 0.47 -14.40 0.03
CA VAL A 494 0.46 -15.81 -0.37
C VAL A 494 -0.97 -16.33 -0.35
N VAL A 495 -1.44 -16.80 -1.50
CA VAL A 495 -2.73 -17.48 -1.67
C VAL A 495 -2.43 -18.95 -1.95
N LYS A 496 -3.01 -19.84 -1.15
CA LYS A 496 -2.77 -21.29 -1.27
C LYS A 496 -3.90 -22.01 -1.98
N GLY A 497 -3.56 -23.16 -2.57
CA GLY A 497 -4.50 -23.99 -3.32
C GLY A 497 -4.78 -23.43 -4.72
N ALA A 498 -5.69 -24.08 -5.43
CA ALA A 498 -6.04 -23.71 -6.80
C ALA A 498 -6.70 -22.32 -6.84
N ALA A 499 -5.95 -21.33 -7.31
CA ALA A 499 -6.37 -19.94 -7.38
C ALA A 499 -6.59 -19.47 -8.84
N SER A 500 -6.60 -20.40 -9.80
CA SER A 500 -6.70 -20.09 -11.23
C SER A 500 -7.92 -19.27 -11.62
N ALA A 501 -9.06 -19.44 -10.94
CA ALA A 501 -10.26 -18.64 -11.22
C ALA A 501 -10.02 -17.12 -11.12
N LEU A 502 -9.08 -16.69 -10.29
CA LEU A 502 -8.72 -15.28 -10.09
C LEU A 502 -7.42 -14.87 -10.77
N TYR A 503 -6.43 -15.76 -10.79
CA TYR A 503 -5.06 -15.40 -11.16
C TYR A 503 -4.59 -16.05 -12.47
N GLY A 504 -5.36 -16.95 -13.06
CA GLY A 504 -5.08 -17.58 -14.34
C GLY A 504 -4.37 -18.93 -14.28
N SER A 505 -3.93 -19.41 -15.44
CA SER A 505 -3.55 -20.80 -15.69
C SER A 505 -2.33 -21.28 -14.88
N ASP A 506 -1.48 -20.37 -14.42
CA ASP A 506 -0.26 -20.75 -13.70
C ASP A 506 -0.44 -20.91 -12.17
N ALA A 507 -1.66 -20.72 -11.65
CA ALA A 507 -1.95 -20.67 -10.21
C ALA A 507 -2.58 -21.96 -9.65
N ILE A 508 -2.08 -23.14 -10.05
CA ILE A 508 -2.59 -24.44 -9.57
C ILE A 508 -2.20 -24.73 -8.11
N GLY A 509 -0.95 -24.45 -7.74
CA GLY A 509 -0.43 -24.66 -6.38
C GLY A 509 -0.65 -23.47 -5.45
N GLY A 510 -0.78 -22.29 -6.03
CA GLY A 510 -1.01 -21.04 -5.31
C GLY A 510 -0.41 -19.83 -6.03
N VAL A 511 -0.42 -18.70 -5.33
CA VAL A 511 0.09 -17.42 -5.81
C VAL A 511 0.94 -16.77 -4.73
N ILE A 512 2.08 -16.21 -5.13
CA ILE A 512 2.92 -15.34 -4.31
C ILE A 512 2.96 -13.98 -4.99
N ASN A 513 2.44 -12.93 -4.36
CA ASN A 513 2.41 -11.59 -4.92
C ASN A 513 3.26 -10.63 -4.07
N LEU A 514 4.29 -10.05 -4.69
CA LEU A 514 5.21 -9.10 -4.08
C LEU A 514 4.68 -7.69 -4.30
N ILE A 515 4.32 -6.99 -3.23
CA ILE A 515 3.72 -5.66 -3.31
C ILE A 515 4.77 -4.61 -3.00
N THR A 516 5.02 -3.74 -3.97
CA THR A 516 6.01 -2.67 -3.84
C THR A 516 5.53 -1.58 -2.89
N ARG A 517 6.47 -0.81 -2.32
CA ARG A 517 6.13 0.28 -1.40
C ARG A 517 5.38 1.40 -2.10
N GLU A 518 4.40 1.95 -1.39
CA GLU A 518 3.73 3.20 -1.76
C GLU A 518 4.17 4.32 -0.80
N PRO A 519 4.65 5.48 -1.29
CA PRO A 519 5.05 6.60 -0.45
C PRO A 519 3.86 7.20 0.31
N HIS A 520 4.07 7.61 1.56
CA HIS A 520 3.05 8.21 2.42
C HIS A 520 3.41 9.63 2.89
N ARG A 521 4.63 10.09 2.64
CA ARG A 521 5.13 11.43 2.96
C ARG A 521 5.50 12.19 1.70
N ARG A 522 5.66 13.51 1.82
CA ARG A 522 6.03 14.36 0.68
C ARG A 522 7.34 13.93 0.06
N LEU A 523 8.28 13.50 0.90
CA LEU A 523 9.50 12.85 0.48
C LEU A 523 9.92 11.82 1.53
N GLU A 524 10.26 10.63 1.07
CA GLU A 524 10.81 9.52 1.83
C GLU A 524 12.07 9.05 1.12
N VAL A 525 13.13 8.83 1.89
CA VAL A 525 14.38 8.25 1.39
C VAL A 525 14.77 7.12 2.32
N GLY A 526 15.01 5.94 1.77
CA GLY A 526 15.53 4.78 2.48
C GLY A 526 16.86 4.36 1.87
N THR A 527 17.81 3.96 2.71
CA THR A 527 19.04 3.30 2.26
C THR A 527 19.35 2.11 3.17
N GLN A 528 19.87 1.05 2.59
CA GLN A 528 20.46 -0.06 3.33
C GLN A 528 21.79 -0.42 2.69
N ALA A 529 22.79 -0.65 3.52
CA ALA A 529 24.06 -1.24 3.11
C ALA A 529 24.42 -2.37 4.05
N SER A 530 24.83 -3.52 3.52
CA SER A 530 25.35 -4.63 4.31
C SER A 530 26.52 -5.33 3.65
N SER A 531 27.36 -5.94 4.48
CA SER A 531 28.48 -6.77 4.05
C SER A 531 28.63 -7.97 4.97
N GLY A 532 29.20 -9.07 4.48
CA GLY A 532 29.30 -10.31 5.24
C GLY A 532 30.25 -11.36 4.66
N SER A 533 30.16 -12.56 5.23
CA SER A 533 30.88 -13.75 4.76
C SER A 533 30.56 -14.05 3.29
N HIS A 534 31.47 -14.75 2.60
CA HIS A 534 31.29 -15.17 1.19
C HIS A 534 31.02 -14.01 0.22
N GLY A 535 31.71 -12.89 0.43
CA GLY A 535 31.63 -11.72 -0.46
C GLY A 535 30.26 -11.07 -0.54
N ILE A 536 29.38 -11.33 0.45
CA ILE A 536 28.08 -10.67 0.56
C ILE A 536 28.32 -9.17 0.62
N ALA A 537 27.77 -8.44 -0.33
CA ALA A 537 27.72 -6.99 -0.33
C ALA A 537 26.42 -6.53 -0.99
N ASP A 538 25.57 -5.87 -0.20
CA ASP A 538 24.26 -5.39 -0.64
C ASP A 538 24.16 -3.88 -0.40
N LEU A 539 23.64 -3.17 -1.40
CA LEU A 539 23.32 -1.75 -1.32
C LEU A 539 21.95 -1.54 -1.95
N ALA A 540 21.03 -0.88 -1.24
CA ALA A 540 19.73 -0.50 -1.75
C ALA A 540 19.42 0.96 -1.41
N VAL A 541 18.79 1.65 -2.34
CA VAL A 541 18.34 3.03 -2.21
C VAL A 541 16.91 3.14 -2.71
N ASP A 542 16.05 3.67 -1.85
CA ASP A 542 14.64 3.90 -2.12
C ASP A 542 14.34 5.39 -2.01
N VAL A 543 13.62 5.95 -2.98
CA VAL A 543 13.14 7.32 -2.98
C VAL A 543 11.66 7.32 -3.32
N GLY A 544 10.84 7.85 -2.42
CA GLY A 544 9.40 7.95 -2.58
C GLY A 544 8.91 9.36 -2.33
N GLY A 545 7.81 9.76 -2.99
CA GLY A 545 7.17 11.04 -2.73
C GLY A 545 5.68 11.01 -3.00
N LEU A 546 4.94 11.74 -2.16
CA LEU A 546 3.52 12.02 -2.32
C LEU A 546 3.34 13.51 -2.67
N GLY A 547 2.74 13.77 -3.83
CA GLY A 547 2.34 15.09 -4.29
C GLY A 547 0.83 15.19 -4.49
N ASN A 548 0.36 16.38 -4.83
CA ASN A 548 -1.08 16.62 -5.10
C ASN A 548 -1.59 15.88 -6.34
N TRP A 549 -0.70 15.53 -7.26
CA TRP A 549 -1.01 14.81 -8.49
C TRP A 549 -1.00 13.28 -8.30
N GLY A 550 -0.39 12.76 -7.23
CA GLY A 550 -0.22 11.33 -6.99
C GLY A 550 1.08 10.95 -6.25
N THR A 551 1.54 9.71 -6.46
CA THR A 551 2.73 9.14 -5.82
C THR A 551 3.78 8.73 -6.85
N ALA A 552 5.05 8.86 -6.48
CA ALA A 552 6.18 8.28 -7.22
C ALA A 552 7.12 7.54 -6.27
N PHE A 553 7.57 6.38 -6.69
CA PHE A 553 8.52 5.54 -5.97
C PHE A 553 9.58 5.01 -6.93
N VAL A 554 10.84 5.06 -6.51
CA VAL A 554 11.97 4.48 -7.22
C VAL A 554 12.83 3.72 -6.22
N SER A 555 13.20 2.49 -6.57
CA SER A 555 14.11 1.64 -5.82
C SER A 555 15.24 1.20 -6.74
N ALA A 556 16.46 1.22 -6.23
CA ALA A 556 17.64 0.71 -6.93
C ALA A 556 18.48 -0.13 -5.97
N GLY A 557 18.85 -1.34 -6.41
CA GLY A 557 19.59 -2.33 -5.64
C GLY A 557 20.84 -2.81 -6.37
N ARG A 558 21.88 -3.13 -5.60
CA ARG A 558 23.05 -3.89 -6.04
C ARG A 558 23.34 -4.98 -5.03
N HIS A 559 23.44 -6.20 -5.51
CA HIS A 559 23.64 -7.41 -4.73
C HIS A 559 24.84 -8.19 -5.26
N GLN A 560 25.75 -8.58 -4.38
CA GLN A 560 26.92 -9.38 -4.71
C GLN A 560 27.08 -10.51 -3.72
N ARG A 561 27.42 -11.70 -4.22
CA ARG A 561 27.84 -12.87 -3.44
C ARG A 561 28.90 -13.64 -4.22
N ASP A 562 29.88 -14.21 -3.54
CA ASP A 562 30.90 -15.06 -4.15
C ASP A 562 30.43 -16.52 -4.23
N SER A 563 31.01 -17.27 -5.16
CA SER A 563 30.82 -18.71 -5.27
C SER A 563 31.30 -19.45 -4.02
N PHE A 564 30.75 -20.63 -3.77
CA PHE A 564 31.16 -21.52 -2.69
C PHE A 564 31.15 -22.98 -3.14
N ASP A 565 31.84 -23.83 -2.37
CA ASP A 565 32.04 -25.22 -2.70
C ASP A 565 31.96 -26.12 -1.45
N LEU A 566 31.06 -27.10 -1.50
CA LEU A 566 30.86 -28.13 -0.48
C LEU A 566 31.55 -29.46 -0.85
N THR A 567 32.18 -29.53 -2.02
CA THR A 567 32.86 -30.72 -2.59
C THR A 567 34.25 -30.35 -3.13
N PRO A 568 35.18 -29.89 -2.27
CA PRO A 568 36.50 -29.37 -2.69
C PRO A 568 37.43 -30.40 -3.34
N SER A 569 37.03 -31.69 -3.37
CA SER A 569 37.71 -32.72 -4.14
C SER A 569 37.49 -32.59 -5.65
N THR A 570 36.62 -31.68 -6.10
CA THR A 570 36.36 -31.42 -7.51
C THR A 570 36.57 -29.93 -7.84
N PRO A 571 36.84 -29.57 -9.11
CA PRO A 571 36.85 -28.17 -9.56
C PRO A 571 35.49 -27.46 -9.49
N ASP A 572 34.43 -28.19 -9.15
CA ASP A 572 33.05 -27.74 -9.26
C ASP A 572 32.69 -26.78 -8.13
N THR A 573 32.05 -25.67 -8.45
CA THR A 573 31.47 -24.80 -7.43
C THR A 573 30.07 -25.30 -7.11
N THR A 574 29.78 -25.56 -5.84
CA THR A 574 28.41 -25.84 -5.42
C THR A 574 27.48 -24.67 -5.76
N GLY A 575 27.85 -23.44 -5.37
CA GLY A 575 27.11 -22.21 -5.71
C GLY A 575 27.92 -21.25 -6.56
N ALA A 576 27.24 -20.56 -7.48
CA ALA A 576 27.85 -19.58 -8.36
C ALA A 576 28.04 -18.22 -7.68
N THR A 577 29.06 -17.49 -8.13
CA THR A 577 29.17 -16.04 -7.87
C THR A 577 27.99 -15.34 -8.52
N LEU A 578 27.34 -14.45 -7.77
CA LEU A 578 26.19 -13.67 -8.19
C LEU A 578 26.52 -12.18 -8.17
N ARG A 579 26.23 -11.48 -9.26
CA ARG A 579 26.21 -10.01 -9.31
C ARG A 579 24.90 -9.56 -9.93
N ARG A 580 24.05 -8.92 -9.13
CA ARG A 580 22.75 -8.42 -9.56
C ARG A 580 22.66 -6.91 -9.34
N ASN A 581 22.06 -6.21 -10.30
CA ASN A 581 21.54 -4.87 -10.10
C ASN A 581 20.06 -4.87 -10.47
N ASP A 582 19.27 -4.12 -9.72
CA ASP A 582 17.83 -4.02 -9.94
C ASP A 582 17.36 -2.57 -9.82
N VAL A 583 16.38 -2.22 -10.64
CA VAL A 583 15.72 -0.92 -10.60
C VAL A 583 14.22 -1.15 -10.72
N THR A 584 13.46 -0.60 -9.79
CA THR A 584 11.99 -0.55 -9.82
C THR A 584 11.55 0.90 -9.80
N ALA A 585 10.63 1.28 -10.67
CA ALA A 585 9.99 2.59 -10.65
C ALA A 585 8.47 2.41 -10.75
N ARG A 586 7.73 3.14 -9.93
CA ARG A 586 6.28 3.15 -9.90
C ARG A 586 5.78 4.59 -9.79
N VAL A 587 4.84 4.96 -10.64
CA VAL A 587 4.19 6.27 -10.60
C VAL A 587 2.69 6.05 -10.64
N SER A 588 1.96 6.60 -9.67
CA SER A 588 0.50 6.60 -9.66
C SER A 588 0.01 8.04 -9.67
N ALA A 589 -0.93 8.38 -10.53
CA ALA A 589 -1.50 9.71 -10.65
C ALA A 589 -3.02 9.64 -10.65
N SER A 590 -3.69 10.65 -10.07
CA SER A 590 -5.14 10.80 -10.14
C SER A 590 -5.48 12.09 -10.89
N PRO A 591 -5.53 12.06 -12.24
CA PRO A 591 -5.78 13.27 -13.04
C PRO A 591 -7.13 13.93 -12.72
N THR A 592 -8.09 13.13 -12.29
CA THR A 592 -9.40 13.56 -11.79
C THR A 592 -9.80 12.66 -10.61
N PRO A 593 -10.79 13.03 -9.78
CA PRO A 593 -11.24 12.18 -8.67
C PRO A 593 -11.78 10.80 -9.10
N SER A 594 -12.20 10.66 -10.36
CA SER A 594 -12.74 9.41 -10.91
C SER A 594 -11.67 8.52 -11.55
N TRP A 595 -10.44 8.99 -11.74
CA TRP A 595 -9.38 8.22 -12.40
C TRP A 595 -8.17 8.00 -11.49
N LEU A 596 -7.64 6.78 -11.48
CA LEU A 596 -6.31 6.47 -10.97
C LEU A 596 -5.53 5.74 -12.06
N VAL A 597 -4.38 6.28 -12.44
CA VAL A 597 -3.49 5.69 -13.45
C VAL A 597 -2.16 5.36 -12.80
N THR A 598 -1.67 4.13 -12.99
CA THR A 598 -0.38 3.66 -12.46
C THR A 598 0.49 3.11 -13.58
N GLY A 599 1.73 3.58 -13.66
CA GLY A 599 2.79 3.00 -14.47
C GLY A 599 3.85 2.33 -13.61
N THR A 600 4.32 1.16 -14.03
CA THR A 600 5.36 0.39 -13.34
C THR A 600 6.44 -0.07 -14.31
N VAL A 601 7.70 0.07 -13.93
CA VAL A 601 8.86 -0.48 -14.64
C VAL A 601 9.73 -1.21 -13.64
N THR A 602 10.12 -2.44 -13.97
CA THR A 602 11.07 -3.22 -13.18
C THR A 602 12.12 -3.81 -14.11
N SER A 603 13.40 -3.67 -13.77
CA SER A 603 14.52 -4.18 -14.55
C SER A 603 15.54 -4.86 -13.65
N TYR A 604 16.04 -6.01 -14.08
CA TYR A 604 17.01 -6.83 -13.37
C TYR A 604 18.16 -7.21 -14.30
N TRP A 605 19.39 -6.84 -13.94
CA TRP A 605 20.60 -7.26 -14.63
C TRP A 605 21.40 -8.19 -13.73
N ASN A 606 21.63 -9.39 -14.21
CA ASN A 606 22.30 -10.43 -13.46
C ASN A 606 23.53 -10.93 -14.22
N THR A 607 24.56 -11.35 -13.48
CA THR A 607 25.65 -12.16 -14.01
C THR A 607 25.99 -13.22 -12.99
N GLN A 608 25.89 -14.46 -13.43
CA GLN A 608 26.33 -15.63 -12.67
C GLN A 608 27.64 -16.17 -13.21
N LYS A 609 28.45 -16.72 -12.31
CA LYS A 609 29.72 -17.32 -12.67
C LYS A 609 29.99 -18.54 -11.78
N GLY A 610 30.06 -19.71 -12.39
CA GLY A 610 30.34 -20.98 -11.70
C GLY A 610 31.41 -21.79 -12.41
N ARG A 611 31.92 -22.80 -11.73
CA ARG A 611 32.85 -23.80 -12.29
C ARG A 611 32.25 -25.19 -12.19
N SER A 612 32.61 -26.02 -13.14
CA SER A 612 32.17 -27.41 -13.21
C SER A 612 33.09 -28.21 -14.12
N THR A 613 33.08 -29.51 -13.95
CA THR A 613 33.92 -30.44 -14.71
C THR A 613 33.07 -31.10 -15.79
N GLY A 614 33.24 -30.65 -17.03
CA GLY A 614 32.48 -31.14 -18.18
C GLY A 614 33.15 -32.27 -18.96
N GLU A 615 32.48 -32.73 -20.03
CA GLU A 615 33.00 -33.72 -21.00
C GLU A 615 34.43 -33.42 -21.47
N LEU A 616 34.76 -32.14 -21.62
CA LEU A 616 36.05 -31.66 -22.12
C LEU A 616 37.03 -31.24 -21.01
N GLY A 617 36.67 -31.47 -19.74
CA GLY A 617 37.44 -31.11 -18.55
C GLY A 617 36.84 -29.95 -17.75
N ALA A 618 37.62 -29.47 -16.77
CA ALA A 618 37.22 -28.34 -15.92
C ALA A 618 36.94 -27.10 -16.76
N GLN A 619 35.83 -26.42 -16.49
CA GLN A 619 35.38 -25.25 -17.21
C GLN A 619 34.80 -24.21 -16.26
N GLU A 620 34.72 -22.98 -16.76
CA GLU A 620 34.07 -21.86 -16.12
C GLU A 620 32.94 -21.37 -17.01
N THR A 621 31.75 -21.22 -16.44
CA THR A 621 30.56 -20.76 -17.16
C THR A 621 30.11 -19.43 -16.59
N ARG A 622 29.91 -18.46 -17.49
CA ARG A 622 29.38 -17.14 -17.19
C ARG A 622 28.00 -16.99 -17.83
N VAL A 623 27.02 -16.57 -17.06
CA VAL A 623 25.62 -16.44 -17.50
C VAL A 623 25.11 -15.03 -17.20
N PRO A 624 25.31 -14.05 -18.11
CA PRO A 624 24.58 -12.79 -18.05
C PRO A 624 23.10 -13.00 -18.38
N SER A 625 22.21 -12.40 -17.59
CA SER A 625 20.78 -12.37 -17.88
C SER A 625 20.17 -11.00 -17.58
N ASN A 626 19.12 -10.66 -18.30
CA ASN A 626 18.35 -9.42 -18.10
C ASN A 626 16.86 -9.73 -18.12
N SER A 627 16.11 -9.17 -17.18
CA SER A 627 14.65 -9.28 -17.11
C SER A 627 14.05 -7.89 -16.96
N GLN A 628 13.10 -7.55 -17.83
CA GLN A 628 12.47 -6.25 -17.90
C GLN A 628 10.96 -6.43 -17.93
N THR A 629 10.26 -5.62 -17.14
CA THR A 629 8.81 -5.65 -17.02
C THR A 629 8.29 -4.24 -17.06
N TYR A 630 7.32 -4.01 -17.94
CA TYR A 630 6.60 -2.76 -18.10
C TYR A 630 5.12 -3.02 -17.87
N GLY A 631 4.49 -2.19 -17.05
CA GLY A 631 3.08 -2.31 -16.73
C GLY A 631 2.39 -0.96 -16.69
N ALA A 632 1.14 -0.93 -17.12
CA ALA A 632 0.25 0.20 -16.95
C ALA A 632 -1.13 -0.27 -16.51
N ARG A 633 -1.73 0.47 -15.58
CA ARG A 633 -3.07 0.25 -15.04
C ARG A 633 -3.84 1.58 -15.09
N ALA A 634 -5.09 1.53 -15.49
CA ALA A 634 -6.02 2.64 -15.39
C ALA A 634 -7.30 2.16 -14.72
N GLU A 635 -7.68 2.80 -13.62
CA GLU A 635 -8.91 2.58 -12.88
C GLU A 635 -9.82 3.79 -13.06
N TRP A 636 -11.08 3.52 -13.41
CA TRP A 636 -12.10 4.54 -13.64
C TRP A 636 -13.32 4.24 -12.77
N ARG A 637 -13.54 5.10 -11.77
CA ARG A 637 -14.76 5.14 -10.96
C ARG A 637 -15.85 5.86 -11.74
N LEU A 638 -16.74 5.07 -12.33
CA LEU A 638 -17.89 5.59 -13.09
C LEU A 638 -18.91 6.23 -12.15
N ASP A 639 -19.12 5.59 -11.00
CA ASP A 639 -19.98 6.05 -9.90
C ASP A 639 -19.48 5.42 -8.58
N PRO A 640 -20.04 5.78 -7.40
CA PRO A 640 -19.58 5.25 -6.12
C PRO A 640 -19.69 3.72 -5.94
N LEU A 641 -20.44 3.04 -6.81
CA LEU A 641 -20.70 1.60 -6.76
C LEU A 641 -20.09 0.85 -7.94
N THR A 642 -19.59 1.54 -8.98
CA THR A 642 -19.14 0.94 -10.25
C THR A 642 -17.74 1.43 -10.61
N THR A 643 -16.81 0.48 -10.79
CA THR A 643 -15.42 0.76 -11.20
C THR A 643 -15.03 -0.10 -12.40
N ALA A 644 -14.52 0.54 -13.45
CA ALA A 644 -13.86 -0.13 -14.57
C ALA A 644 -12.34 -0.08 -14.41
N GLU A 645 -11.68 -1.09 -14.94
CA GLU A 645 -10.23 -1.23 -14.83
C GLU A 645 -9.63 -1.81 -16.09
N PHE A 646 -8.51 -1.23 -16.52
CA PHE A 646 -7.74 -1.67 -17.67
C PHE A 646 -6.28 -1.86 -17.28
N ARG A 647 -5.67 -2.92 -17.79
CA ARG A 647 -4.25 -3.23 -17.56
C ARG A 647 -3.58 -3.72 -18.81
N THR A 648 -2.32 -3.32 -18.94
CA THR A 648 -1.41 -3.87 -19.93
C THR A 648 -0.06 -4.17 -19.29
N TYR A 649 0.55 -5.23 -19.78
CA TYR A 649 1.80 -5.78 -19.27
C TYR A 649 2.66 -6.27 -20.45
N ARG A 650 3.95 -5.94 -20.40
CA ARG A 650 4.98 -6.49 -21.29
C ARG A 650 6.19 -6.90 -20.48
N GLY A 651 6.49 -8.20 -20.47
CA GLY A 651 7.70 -8.79 -19.91
C GLY A 651 8.67 -9.22 -21.01
N ARG A 652 9.96 -9.04 -20.78
CA ARG A 652 11.04 -9.56 -21.62
C ARG A 652 12.12 -10.16 -20.74
N TYR A 653 12.57 -11.36 -21.07
CA TYR A 653 13.73 -11.98 -20.45
C TYR A 653 14.74 -12.37 -21.53
N SER A 654 16.01 -12.15 -21.25
CA SER A 654 17.12 -12.58 -22.11
C SER A 654 18.25 -13.16 -21.28
N GLU A 655 18.85 -14.23 -21.76
CA GLU A 655 20.01 -14.88 -21.14
C GLU A 655 20.99 -15.31 -22.22
N THR A 656 22.27 -15.26 -21.89
CA THR A 656 23.34 -15.86 -22.68
C THR A 656 24.20 -16.70 -21.75
N SER A 657 24.64 -17.88 -22.20
CA SER A 657 25.53 -18.77 -21.44
C SER A 657 26.84 -18.93 -22.19
N GLU A 658 27.93 -18.46 -21.59
CA GLU A 658 29.27 -18.44 -22.18
C GLU A 658 30.18 -19.37 -21.36
N GLY A 659 30.75 -20.39 -22.00
CA GLY A 659 31.66 -21.34 -21.34
C GLY A 659 33.10 -21.18 -21.83
N VAL A 660 34.07 -21.44 -20.95
CA VAL A 660 35.49 -21.52 -21.30
C VAL A 660 36.14 -22.69 -20.56
N LEU A 661 36.92 -23.50 -21.27
CA LEU A 661 37.72 -24.56 -20.65
C LEU A 661 38.85 -23.98 -19.82
N LEU A 662 39.09 -24.55 -18.65
CA LEU A 662 40.20 -24.20 -17.74
C LEU A 662 41.49 -24.95 -18.10
N ASN A 663 41.75 -25.11 -19.41
CA ASN A 663 43.01 -25.60 -19.94
C ASN A 663 44.02 -24.44 -20.14
N ALA A 664 45.26 -24.76 -20.53
CA ALA A 664 46.31 -23.76 -20.74
C ALA A 664 45.92 -22.66 -21.76
N SER A 665 45.12 -23.01 -22.77
CA SER A 665 44.73 -22.12 -23.86
C SER A 665 43.43 -21.34 -23.62
N ARG A 666 42.70 -21.64 -22.54
CA ARG A 666 41.35 -21.09 -22.25
C ARG A 666 40.40 -21.12 -23.45
N THR A 667 40.21 -22.30 -24.02
CA THR A 667 39.38 -22.51 -25.21
C THR A 667 37.90 -22.15 -24.94
N PRO A 668 37.28 -21.24 -25.71
CA PRO A 668 35.84 -20.96 -25.61
C PRO A 668 34.97 -22.15 -26.00
N LEU A 669 33.85 -22.32 -25.32
CA LEU A 669 32.79 -23.29 -25.64
C LEU A 669 31.67 -22.62 -26.43
N ALA A 670 30.76 -23.43 -26.98
CA ALA A 670 29.57 -22.93 -27.67
C ALA A 670 28.72 -22.05 -26.74
N THR A 671 28.20 -20.96 -27.30
CA THR A 671 27.33 -20.02 -26.59
C THR A 671 25.87 -20.43 -26.77
N ASP A 672 25.14 -20.53 -25.66
CA ASP A 672 23.68 -20.69 -25.69
C ASP A 672 22.98 -19.36 -25.43
N ASP A 673 21.75 -19.22 -25.92
CA ASP A 673 20.91 -18.06 -25.60
C ASP A 673 19.45 -18.43 -25.38
N LEU A 674 18.75 -17.57 -24.64
CA LEU A 674 17.30 -17.64 -24.44
C LEU A 674 16.70 -16.26 -24.51
N LEU A 675 15.60 -16.14 -25.23
CA LEU A 675 14.75 -14.96 -25.26
C LEU A 675 13.31 -15.38 -24.97
N GLN A 676 12.70 -14.74 -23.97
CA GLN A 676 11.27 -14.86 -23.66
C GLN A 676 10.60 -13.49 -23.77
N GLY A 677 9.41 -13.45 -24.34
CA GLY A 677 8.52 -12.29 -24.33
C GLY A 677 7.12 -12.69 -23.86
N LEU A 678 6.54 -11.89 -22.98
CA LEU A 678 5.17 -12.07 -22.47
C LEU A 678 4.39 -10.77 -22.63
N SER A 679 3.27 -10.81 -23.33
CA SER A 679 2.30 -9.70 -23.42
C SER A 679 1.00 -10.09 -22.75
N LYS A 680 0.39 -9.17 -22.00
CA LYS A 680 -0.95 -9.37 -21.43
C LYS A 680 -1.76 -8.07 -21.46
N PHE A 681 -3.03 -8.19 -21.82
CA PHE A 681 -4.04 -7.14 -21.74
C PHE A 681 -5.25 -7.66 -20.95
N ASP A 682 -5.76 -6.86 -20.03
CA ASP A 682 -6.88 -7.20 -19.14
C ASP A 682 -7.82 -6.00 -19.02
N GLY A 683 -9.11 -6.26 -19.10
CA GLY A 683 -10.18 -5.27 -18.91
C GLY A 683 -11.27 -5.85 -18.04
N SER A 684 -11.62 -5.16 -16.95
CA SER A 684 -12.63 -5.65 -16.00
C SER A 684 -13.57 -4.54 -15.49
N LEU A 685 -14.75 -4.96 -15.03
CA LEU A 685 -15.77 -4.12 -14.42
C LEU A 685 -16.18 -4.73 -13.09
N ALA A 686 -16.26 -3.91 -12.04
CA ALA A 686 -16.78 -4.28 -10.73
C ALA A 686 -17.97 -3.38 -10.38
N ARG A 687 -19.03 -3.97 -9.81
CA ARG A 687 -20.22 -3.26 -9.35
C ARG A 687 -20.80 -3.82 -8.06
N THR A 688 -21.22 -2.93 -7.17
CA THR A 688 -21.91 -3.27 -5.93
C THR A 688 -23.41 -2.95 -6.00
N PHE A 689 -24.26 -3.88 -5.55
CA PHE A 689 -25.72 -3.75 -5.49
C PHE A 689 -26.22 -3.96 -4.06
N GLY A 690 -27.19 -3.13 -3.63
CA GLY A 690 -27.88 -3.29 -2.34
C GLY A 690 -26.97 -3.32 -1.11
N GLY A 691 -25.72 -2.82 -1.22
CA GLY A 691 -24.71 -2.81 -0.15
C GLY A 691 -24.19 -4.18 0.31
N ARG A 692 -24.64 -5.29 -0.31
CA ARG A 692 -24.29 -6.66 0.10
C ARG A 692 -23.84 -7.57 -1.04
N HIS A 693 -24.10 -7.18 -2.28
CA HIS A 693 -23.80 -7.96 -3.48
C HIS A 693 -22.70 -7.26 -4.26
N GLN A 694 -21.62 -7.96 -4.56
CA GLN A 694 -20.54 -7.47 -5.41
C GLN A 694 -20.38 -8.40 -6.61
N VAL A 695 -20.46 -7.84 -7.82
CA VAL A 695 -20.23 -8.56 -9.07
C VAL A 695 -18.99 -7.98 -9.72
N ARG A 696 -18.11 -8.85 -10.20
CA ARG A 696 -16.95 -8.48 -11.01
C ARG A 696 -16.82 -9.40 -12.20
N GLY A 697 -16.39 -8.88 -13.34
CA GLY A 697 -16.04 -9.72 -14.48
C GLY A 697 -15.12 -9.00 -15.44
N GLY A 698 -14.46 -9.76 -16.30
CA GLY A 698 -13.48 -9.21 -17.22
C GLY A 698 -13.10 -10.15 -18.36
N LEU A 699 -12.33 -9.58 -19.27
CA LEU A 699 -11.73 -10.26 -20.41
C LEU A 699 -10.21 -10.07 -20.36
N GLU A 700 -9.48 -11.12 -20.72
CA GLU A 700 -8.02 -11.10 -20.77
C GLU A 700 -7.52 -11.73 -22.07
N TRP A 701 -6.42 -11.17 -22.58
CA TRP A 701 -5.64 -11.74 -23.68
C TRP A 701 -4.17 -11.80 -23.27
N MET A 702 -3.51 -12.91 -23.56
CA MET A 702 -2.10 -13.14 -23.26
C MET A 702 -1.40 -13.81 -24.44
N GLU A 703 -0.14 -13.44 -24.67
CA GLU A 703 0.77 -14.09 -25.61
C GLU A 703 2.12 -14.34 -24.95
N ASP A 704 2.57 -15.59 -24.97
CA ASP A 704 3.89 -16.01 -24.54
C ASP A 704 4.72 -16.45 -25.75
N ALA A 705 6.01 -16.10 -25.76
CA ALA A 705 6.90 -16.31 -26.89
C ALA A 705 8.31 -16.66 -26.43
N TYR A 706 8.88 -17.74 -26.96
CA TYR A 706 10.22 -18.23 -26.62
C TYR A 706 11.05 -18.45 -27.88
N ARG A 707 12.35 -18.18 -27.82
CA ARG A 707 13.34 -18.56 -28.86
C ARG A 707 14.74 -18.67 -28.25
N GLY A 708 15.64 -19.36 -28.92
CA GLY A 708 17.05 -19.44 -28.46
C GLY A 708 17.74 -20.77 -28.79
N GLN A 709 19.04 -20.68 -29.04
CA GLN A 709 19.94 -21.78 -29.32
C GLN A 709 20.15 -22.64 -28.08
N ASN A 710 20.12 -23.96 -28.29
CA ASN A 710 20.23 -24.95 -27.21
C ASN A 710 19.22 -24.68 -26.08
N ARG A 711 18.04 -24.14 -26.43
CA ARG A 711 16.92 -23.91 -25.52
C ARG A 711 15.61 -24.31 -26.17
N ILE A 712 15.33 -23.92 -27.40
CA ILE A 712 14.10 -24.29 -28.11
C ILE A 712 14.46 -25.18 -29.31
N ARG A 713 13.62 -26.19 -29.60
CA ARG A 713 13.81 -27.25 -30.62
C ARG A 713 14.67 -26.84 -31.83
N ASP A 714 14.26 -25.81 -32.56
CA ASP A 714 14.92 -25.30 -33.78
C ASP A 714 15.58 -23.92 -33.60
N ALA A 715 15.53 -23.37 -32.39
CA ALA A 715 15.91 -22.00 -32.05
C ALA A 715 15.11 -20.86 -32.74
N GLU A 716 14.28 -21.13 -33.74
CA GLU A 716 13.51 -20.13 -34.50
C GLU A 716 12.40 -19.49 -33.64
N GLY A 717 11.83 -20.27 -32.73
CA GLY A 717 10.95 -19.82 -31.66
C GLY A 717 9.52 -20.33 -31.76
N ASN A 718 8.82 -20.29 -30.63
CA ASN A 718 7.43 -20.74 -30.51
C ASN A 718 6.60 -19.68 -29.80
N THR A 719 5.29 -19.64 -30.09
CA THR A 719 4.34 -18.73 -29.46
C THR A 719 3.08 -19.46 -29.03
N ALA A 720 2.45 -18.99 -27.96
CA ALA A 720 1.15 -19.45 -27.49
C ALA A 720 0.29 -18.25 -27.09
N THR A 721 -0.95 -18.24 -27.55
CA THR A 721 -1.94 -17.24 -27.15
C THR A 721 -3.04 -17.85 -26.28
N THR A 722 -3.53 -17.07 -25.31
CA THR A 722 -4.66 -17.42 -24.43
C THR A 722 -5.66 -16.28 -24.41
N ARG A 723 -6.93 -16.60 -24.61
CA ARG A 723 -8.07 -15.67 -24.47
C ARG A 723 -8.93 -16.11 -23.30
N VAL A 724 -9.47 -15.15 -22.56
CA VAL A 724 -10.08 -15.45 -21.27
C VAL A 724 -11.33 -14.61 -21.08
N ALA A 725 -12.37 -15.24 -20.55
CA ALA A 725 -13.49 -14.57 -19.91
C ALA A 725 -13.64 -15.05 -18.46
N TRP A 726 -13.86 -14.14 -17.52
CA TRP A 726 -13.99 -14.49 -16.11
C TRP A 726 -15.02 -13.63 -15.38
N GLY A 727 -15.58 -14.19 -14.31
CA GLY A 727 -16.55 -13.51 -13.44
C GLY A 727 -16.48 -14.01 -12.01
N GLN A 728 -16.71 -13.11 -11.06
CA GLN A 728 -16.82 -13.40 -9.64
C GLN A 728 -18.05 -12.68 -9.08
N TYR A 729 -18.80 -13.38 -8.24
CA TYR A 729 -19.91 -12.86 -7.48
C TYR A 729 -19.69 -13.13 -6.00
N GLU A 730 -19.86 -12.10 -5.20
CA GLU A 730 -19.73 -12.15 -3.76
C GLU A 730 -20.97 -11.58 -3.09
N VAL A 731 -21.37 -12.21 -1.99
CA VAL A 731 -22.52 -11.79 -1.21
C VAL A 731 -22.31 -12.03 0.27
N ASN A 732 -22.81 -11.10 1.09
CA ASN A 732 -22.92 -11.23 2.54
C ASN A 732 -24.37 -11.51 2.94
N PRO A 733 -24.86 -12.76 2.83
CA PRO A 733 -26.26 -13.09 3.12
C PRO A 733 -26.62 -12.83 4.59
N LEU A 734 -25.65 -12.99 5.50
CA LEU A 734 -25.74 -12.70 6.93
C LEU A 734 -24.58 -11.80 7.34
N SER A 735 -24.69 -11.07 8.45
CA SER A 735 -23.61 -10.20 8.97
C SER A 735 -22.34 -10.96 9.42
N ALA A 736 -22.44 -12.27 9.54
CA ALA A 736 -21.36 -13.16 9.94
C ALA A 736 -20.87 -14.08 8.82
N LEU A 737 -21.50 -14.06 7.64
CA LEU A 737 -21.19 -14.99 6.54
C LEU A 737 -20.94 -14.21 5.24
N ALA A 738 -19.76 -14.41 4.66
CA ALA A 738 -19.41 -13.99 3.30
C ALA A 738 -19.30 -15.22 2.39
N VAL A 739 -19.87 -15.14 1.19
CA VAL A 739 -19.83 -16.21 0.19
C VAL A 739 -19.34 -15.64 -1.13
N THR A 740 -18.33 -16.28 -1.71
CA THR A 740 -17.75 -15.90 -3.02
C THR A 740 -17.87 -17.08 -3.98
N THR A 741 -18.35 -16.81 -5.18
CA THR A 741 -18.43 -17.75 -6.29
C THR A 741 -17.76 -17.14 -7.51
N GLY A 742 -17.08 -17.95 -8.31
CA GLY A 742 -16.39 -17.45 -9.49
C GLY A 742 -16.21 -18.51 -10.55
N VAL A 743 -16.04 -18.06 -11.78
CA VAL A 743 -15.75 -18.89 -12.93
C VAL A 743 -14.79 -18.16 -13.86
N ARG A 744 -13.84 -18.91 -14.40
CA ARG A 744 -12.96 -18.47 -15.47
C ARG A 744 -12.99 -19.49 -16.60
N VAL A 745 -13.01 -19.01 -17.83
CA VAL A 745 -12.92 -19.80 -19.05
C VAL A 745 -11.71 -19.33 -19.82
N ASP A 746 -10.73 -20.21 -19.98
CA ASP A 746 -9.49 -19.99 -20.74
C ASP A 746 -9.61 -20.72 -22.08
N ASP A 747 -9.35 -20.04 -23.19
CA ASP A 747 -9.21 -20.59 -24.55
C ASP A 747 -7.75 -20.49 -24.97
N HIS A 748 -7.04 -21.60 -24.95
CA HIS A 748 -5.60 -21.68 -25.23
C HIS A 748 -5.36 -22.19 -26.65
N SER A 749 -4.57 -21.46 -27.44
CA SER A 749 -4.26 -21.78 -28.84
C SER A 749 -3.84 -23.22 -29.13
N ALA A 750 -3.06 -23.84 -28.24
CA ALA A 750 -2.61 -25.24 -28.40
C ALA A 750 -3.51 -26.29 -27.71
N PHE A 751 -4.34 -25.92 -26.73
CA PHE A 751 -5.02 -26.90 -25.85
C PHE A 751 -6.55 -26.70 -25.76
N GLY A 752 -7.08 -25.73 -26.49
CA GLY A 752 -8.50 -25.41 -26.51
C GLY A 752 -9.00 -24.83 -25.19
N THR A 753 -10.27 -25.07 -24.90
CA THR A 753 -10.99 -24.41 -23.81
C THR A 753 -10.92 -25.19 -22.48
N ALA A 754 -10.73 -24.47 -21.38
CA ALA A 754 -10.80 -24.99 -20.02
C ALA A 754 -11.62 -24.07 -19.11
N MET A 755 -12.36 -24.67 -18.16
CA MET A 755 -13.18 -23.95 -17.19
C MET A 755 -12.70 -24.21 -15.77
N SER A 756 -12.52 -23.13 -15.01
CA SER A 756 -12.00 -23.11 -13.65
C SER A 756 -13.03 -22.47 -12.69
N PRO A 757 -14.00 -23.25 -12.16
CA PRO A 757 -14.93 -22.77 -11.14
C PRO A 757 -14.29 -22.62 -9.75
N LYS A 758 -14.88 -21.76 -8.92
CA LYS A 758 -14.50 -21.51 -7.53
C LYS A 758 -15.73 -21.23 -6.67
N VAL A 759 -15.72 -21.76 -5.45
CA VAL A 759 -16.69 -21.42 -4.38
C VAL A 759 -15.93 -21.30 -3.07
N ALA A 760 -16.24 -20.28 -2.28
CA ALA A 760 -15.64 -20.07 -0.98
C ALA A 760 -16.63 -19.42 -0.01
N ALA A 761 -16.46 -19.71 1.28
CA ALA A 761 -17.25 -19.13 2.35
C ALA A 761 -16.37 -18.81 3.56
N ASN A 762 -16.66 -17.67 4.19
CA ASN A 762 -16.00 -17.20 5.40
C ASN A 762 -17.06 -16.89 6.46
N VAL A 763 -16.91 -17.46 7.66
CA VAL A 763 -17.86 -17.37 8.77
C VAL A 763 -17.17 -16.81 10.01
N ARG A 764 -17.62 -15.64 10.47
CA ARG A 764 -17.24 -15.05 11.75
C ARG A 764 -18.09 -15.64 12.87
N ILE A 765 -17.54 -16.61 13.60
CA ILE A 765 -18.25 -17.32 14.68
C ILE A 765 -18.33 -16.42 15.94
N SER A 766 -17.27 -15.69 16.26
CA SER A 766 -17.23 -14.68 17.33
C SER A 766 -16.13 -13.63 17.05
N GLU A 767 -15.97 -12.62 17.91
CA GLU A 767 -14.95 -11.56 17.78
C GLU A 767 -13.49 -12.05 17.68
N GLY A 768 -13.22 -13.27 18.12
CA GLY A 768 -11.89 -13.86 18.08
C GLY A 768 -11.86 -15.24 17.43
N LEU A 769 -12.91 -15.66 16.73
CA LEU A 769 -12.96 -16.98 16.08
C LEU A 769 -13.58 -16.87 14.69
N ASN A 770 -12.81 -17.25 13.69
CA ASN A 770 -13.19 -17.19 12.29
C ASN A 770 -12.95 -18.54 11.60
N ALA A 771 -13.86 -18.97 10.74
CA ALA A 771 -13.75 -20.22 10.00
C ALA A 771 -13.93 -19.97 8.50
N ARG A 772 -13.19 -20.73 7.67
CA ARG A 772 -13.18 -20.60 6.21
C ARG A 772 -13.22 -21.95 5.55
N VAL A 773 -13.90 -22.02 4.43
CA VAL A 773 -13.88 -23.17 3.53
C VAL A 773 -13.81 -22.68 2.09
N SER A 774 -12.98 -23.31 1.26
CA SER A 774 -12.93 -23.00 -0.16
C SER A 774 -12.68 -24.23 -1.00
N PHE A 775 -13.26 -24.18 -2.20
CA PHE A 775 -13.05 -25.12 -3.28
C PHE A 775 -12.70 -24.34 -4.55
N GLY A 776 -11.66 -24.79 -5.25
CA GLY A 776 -11.27 -24.22 -6.54
C GLY A 776 -10.80 -25.30 -7.49
N ARG A 777 -11.16 -25.17 -8.76
CA ARG A 777 -10.52 -25.92 -9.84
C ARG A 777 -9.45 -25.05 -10.51
N GLY A 778 -8.26 -25.61 -10.63
CA GLY A 778 -7.14 -25.04 -11.39
C GLY A 778 -6.98 -25.71 -12.74
N PHE A 779 -6.43 -24.97 -13.69
CA PHE A 779 -6.06 -25.41 -15.03
C PHE A 779 -4.73 -24.79 -15.38
N ARG A 780 -3.79 -25.55 -15.95
CA ARG A 780 -2.50 -25.07 -16.44
C ARG A 780 -2.18 -25.74 -17.76
N ALA A 781 -2.00 -24.95 -18.80
CA ALA A 781 -1.45 -25.45 -20.05
C ALA A 781 0.05 -25.73 -19.87
N PRO A 782 0.61 -26.77 -20.51
CA PRO A 782 2.04 -26.93 -20.63
C PRO A 782 2.65 -25.66 -21.23
N ASP A 783 3.73 -25.17 -20.62
CA ASP A 783 4.44 -24.03 -21.17
C ASP A 783 5.31 -24.42 -22.37
N LEU A 784 5.73 -23.42 -23.17
CA LEU A 784 6.52 -23.66 -24.39
C LEU A 784 7.87 -24.34 -24.11
N GLY A 785 8.43 -24.18 -22.91
CA GLY A 785 9.60 -24.93 -22.46
C GLY A 785 9.25 -26.40 -22.25
N GLN A 786 8.18 -26.72 -21.55
CA GLN A 786 7.76 -28.11 -21.33
C GLN A 786 7.47 -28.84 -22.65
N LEU A 787 6.96 -28.14 -23.67
CA LEU A 787 6.66 -28.71 -24.99
C LEU A 787 7.89 -28.82 -25.89
N TYR A 788 8.70 -27.76 -25.97
CA TYR A 788 9.71 -27.60 -27.02
C TYR A 788 11.14 -27.36 -26.52
N TYR A 789 11.39 -27.54 -25.21
CA TYR A 789 12.74 -27.39 -24.65
C TYR A 789 13.72 -28.37 -25.30
N ARG A 790 14.90 -27.88 -25.64
CA ARG A 790 16.01 -28.68 -26.15
C ARG A 790 17.28 -28.16 -25.52
N PHE A 791 17.70 -28.78 -24.43
CA PHE A 791 18.90 -28.36 -23.71
C PHE A 791 19.90 -29.50 -23.57
N LEU A 792 21.00 -29.36 -24.29
CA LEU A 792 22.19 -30.17 -24.15
C LEU A 792 23.09 -29.54 -23.09
N ASN A 793 23.35 -30.28 -22.01
CA ASN A 793 24.32 -29.91 -21.01
C ASN A 793 25.55 -30.85 -21.11
N PRO A 794 26.55 -30.51 -21.95
CA PRO A 794 27.78 -31.31 -22.06
C PRO A 794 28.63 -31.24 -20.78
N THR A 795 28.31 -30.34 -19.86
CA THR A 795 29.06 -30.17 -18.62
C THR A 795 28.65 -31.16 -17.55
N ASN A 796 27.36 -31.48 -17.45
CA ASN A 796 26.85 -32.40 -16.44
C ASN A 796 26.36 -33.73 -17.05
N LEU A 797 26.77 -34.03 -18.29
CA LEU A 797 26.43 -35.25 -19.02
C LEU A 797 24.93 -35.55 -19.04
N TYR A 798 24.10 -34.52 -19.30
CA TYR A 798 22.66 -34.72 -19.46
C TYR A 798 22.06 -33.87 -20.58
N GLN A 799 20.90 -34.30 -21.07
CA GLN A 799 20.08 -33.56 -22.01
C GLN A 799 18.64 -33.54 -21.50
N VAL A 800 17.97 -32.39 -21.62
CA VAL A 800 16.55 -32.23 -21.30
C VAL A 800 15.81 -31.93 -22.59
N ILE A 801 14.75 -32.70 -22.83
CA ILE A 801 13.91 -32.62 -24.02
C ILE A 801 12.47 -32.32 -23.59
N GLY A 802 11.83 -31.41 -24.33
CA GLY A 802 10.42 -31.10 -24.27
C GLY A 802 9.56 -32.25 -24.79
N ASN A 803 8.27 -32.22 -24.48
CA ASN A 803 7.33 -33.24 -24.93
C ASN A 803 6.07 -32.59 -25.51
N PRO A 804 5.93 -32.54 -26.85
CA PRO A 804 4.74 -32.01 -27.52
C PRO A 804 3.45 -32.77 -27.21
N LEU A 805 3.52 -33.98 -26.65
CA LEU A 805 2.37 -34.82 -26.32
C LEU A 805 1.76 -34.51 -24.94
N LEU A 806 2.33 -33.55 -24.20
CA LEU A 806 1.83 -33.20 -22.87
C LEU A 806 0.38 -32.72 -22.92
N GLN A 807 -0.38 -33.14 -21.92
CA GLN A 807 -1.74 -32.67 -21.66
C GLN A 807 -1.74 -31.59 -20.58
N PRO A 808 -2.76 -30.71 -20.55
CA PRO A 808 -2.92 -29.74 -19.48
C PRO A 808 -3.10 -30.36 -18.10
N GLU A 809 -2.49 -29.72 -17.10
CA GLU A 809 -2.66 -30.04 -15.70
C GLU A 809 -3.99 -29.49 -15.21
N ARG A 810 -4.69 -30.24 -14.36
CA ARG A 810 -5.88 -29.74 -13.64
C ARG A 810 -5.77 -30.09 -12.18
N SER A 811 -6.28 -29.22 -11.32
CA SER A 811 -6.27 -29.43 -9.87
C SER A 811 -7.64 -29.17 -9.28
N ASN A 812 -8.11 -30.01 -8.37
CA ASN A 812 -9.24 -29.74 -7.51
C ASN A 812 -8.70 -29.56 -6.09
N SER A 813 -8.80 -28.33 -5.55
CA SER A 813 -8.25 -27.95 -4.26
C SER A 813 -9.37 -27.64 -3.27
N TRP A 814 -9.29 -28.24 -2.10
CA TRP A 814 -10.12 -27.94 -0.93
C TRP A 814 -9.25 -27.37 0.19
N GLN A 815 -9.73 -26.30 0.83
CA GLN A 815 -9.11 -25.71 2.01
C GLN A 815 -10.18 -25.53 3.09
N MET A 816 -9.84 -25.84 4.35
CA MET A 816 -10.69 -25.61 5.50
C MET A 816 -9.85 -25.07 6.66
N GLY A 817 -10.06 -23.81 7.01
CA GLY A 817 -9.27 -23.09 8.00
C GLY A 817 -10.10 -22.61 9.18
N VAL A 818 -9.50 -22.62 10.37
CA VAL A 818 -10.04 -21.98 11.57
C VAL A 818 -8.94 -21.14 12.21
N GLU A 819 -9.25 -19.87 12.49
CA GLU A 819 -8.35 -18.92 13.15
C GLU A 819 -8.98 -18.43 14.44
N ALA A 820 -8.21 -18.49 15.53
CA ALA A 820 -8.57 -17.98 16.84
C ALA A 820 -7.60 -16.87 17.27
N ARG A 821 -8.14 -15.73 17.73
CA ARG A 821 -7.40 -14.60 18.28
C ARG A 821 -7.90 -14.27 19.68
N ARG A 822 -6.97 -14.00 20.59
CA ARG A 822 -7.26 -13.50 21.94
C ARG A 822 -6.62 -12.12 22.11
N GLY A 823 -7.33 -11.10 21.62
CA GLY A 823 -6.81 -9.73 21.52
C GLY A 823 -5.46 -9.70 20.80
N SER A 824 -4.52 -8.88 21.29
CA SER A 824 -3.14 -8.86 20.79
C SER A 824 -2.22 -9.89 21.46
N ARG A 825 -2.72 -10.72 22.37
CA ARG A 825 -1.85 -11.61 23.17
C ARG A 825 -1.51 -12.91 22.47
N ALA A 826 -2.46 -13.49 21.76
CA ALA A 826 -2.26 -14.79 21.13
C ALA A 826 -3.10 -14.92 19.87
N HIS A 827 -2.55 -15.66 18.92
CA HIS A 827 -3.19 -16.06 17.68
C HIS A 827 -2.82 -17.52 17.40
N VAL A 828 -3.81 -18.31 16.97
CA VAL A 828 -3.63 -19.70 16.55
C VAL A 828 -4.49 -19.93 15.32
N GLY A 829 -3.91 -20.53 14.29
CA GLY A 829 -4.57 -20.94 13.07
C GLY A 829 -4.32 -22.42 12.79
N VAL A 830 -5.34 -23.09 12.28
CA VAL A 830 -5.29 -24.45 11.77
C VAL A 830 -5.89 -24.44 10.36
N ASN A 831 -5.20 -25.01 9.39
CA ASN A 831 -5.71 -25.21 8.05
C ASN A 831 -5.56 -26.67 7.61
N LEU A 832 -6.63 -27.23 7.07
CA LEU A 832 -6.65 -28.54 6.43
C LEU A 832 -6.73 -28.33 4.93
N PHE A 833 -5.91 -29.04 4.17
CA PHE A 833 -5.93 -28.97 2.71
C PHE A 833 -5.99 -30.35 2.07
N TYR A 834 -6.60 -30.40 0.89
CA TYR A 834 -6.63 -31.56 0.02
C TYR A 834 -6.60 -31.09 -1.43
N ASN A 835 -5.59 -31.50 -2.18
CA ASN A 835 -5.40 -31.23 -3.59
C ASN A 835 -5.38 -32.54 -4.37
N ASP A 836 -6.15 -32.61 -5.43
CA ASP A 836 -6.16 -33.70 -6.39
C ASP A 836 -5.78 -33.16 -7.77
N VAL A 837 -4.59 -33.53 -8.23
CA VAL A 837 -3.96 -32.99 -9.45
C VAL A 837 -3.89 -34.09 -10.50
N THR A 838 -4.61 -33.89 -11.59
CA THR A 838 -4.56 -34.77 -12.77
C THR A 838 -3.55 -34.25 -13.77
N ASN A 839 -2.82 -35.17 -14.41
CA ASN A 839 -1.82 -34.87 -15.43
C ASN A 839 -0.66 -33.98 -14.95
N LEU A 840 -0.30 -34.00 -13.67
CA LEU A 840 0.82 -33.21 -13.13
C LEU A 840 2.09 -33.41 -13.98
N ILE A 841 2.67 -32.33 -14.49
CA ILE A 841 3.84 -32.42 -15.38
C ILE A 841 5.11 -32.49 -14.54
N GLU A 842 5.85 -33.59 -14.66
CA GLU A 842 7.14 -33.80 -14.01
C GLU A 842 8.24 -34.08 -15.03
N SER A 843 9.49 -33.72 -14.69
CA SER A 843 10.65 -34.19 -15.44
C SER A 843 11.02 -35.61 -14.99
N ARG A 844 11.16 -36.52 -15.95
CA ARG A 844 11.53 -37.92 -15.74
C ARG A 844 12.92 -38.17 -16.29
N ASN A 845 13.76 -38.81 -15.48
CA ASN A 845 15.06 -39.34 -15.92
C ASN A 845 14.80 -40.69 -16.61
N LEU A 846 15.11 -40.77 -17.90
CA LEU A 846 14.96 -41.97 -18.74
C LEU A 846 16.24 -42.85 -18.74
N GLY A 847 17.23 -42.49 -17.93
CA GLY A 847 18.49 -43.19 -17.80
C GLY A 847 19.58 -42.66 -18.74
N PHE A 848 20.73 -43.34 -18.71
CA PHE A 848 21.89 -43.00 -19.53
C PHE A 848 21.80 -43.69 -20.89
N ILE A 849 21.74 -42.91 -21.97
CA ILE A 849 21.59 -43.41 -23.33
C ILE A 849 22.97 -43.53 -23.97
N ALA A 850 23.49 -44.74 -24.11
CA ALA A 850 24.85 -45.00 -24.61
C ALA A 850 24.88 -45.41 -26.10
N THR A 851 23.85 -46.09 -26.60
CA THR A 851 23.83 -46.64 -27.97
C THR A 851 22.68 -46.10 -28.80
N SER A 852 22.83 -46.11 -30.13
CA SER A 852 21.75 -45.75 -31.06
C SER A 852 20.52 -46.65 -30.94
N SER A 853 20.70 -47.93 -30.55
CA SER A 853 19.57 -48.84 -30.30
C SER A 853 18.78 -48.46 -29.04
N GLN A 854 19.46 -48.06 -27.95
CA GLN A 854 18.80 -47.53 -26.76
C GLN A 854 18.05 -46.24 -27.08
N LEU A 855 18.68 -45.35 -27.85
CA LEU A 855 18.04 -44.13 -28.29
C LEU A 855 16.78 -44.42 -29.12
N ALA A 856 16.86 -45.29 -30.13
CA ALA A 856 15.71 -45.66 -30.94
C ALA A 856 14.57 -46.25 -30.09
N ALA A 857 14.89 -47.16 -29.17
CA ALA A 857 13.91 -47.76 -28.27
C ALA A 857 13.21 -46.71 -27.39
N VAL A 858 13.98 -45.80 -26.77
CA VAL A 858 13.43 -44.73 -25.92
C VAL A 858 12.64 -43.72 -26.75
N SER A 859 13.16 -43.29 -27.89
CA SER A 859 12.46 -42.34 -28.77
C SER A 859 11.13 -42.90 -29.27
N THR A 860 11.06 -44.18 -29.64
CA THR A 860 9.80 -44.82 -30.03
C THR A 860 8.84 -44.97 -28.85
N ALA A 861 9.34 -45.42 -27.68
CA ALA A 861 8.50 -45.62 -26.50
C ALA A 861 7.90 -44.31 -25.96
N GLU A 862 8.65 -43.21 -26.08
CA GLU A 862 8.33 -41.91 -25.49
C GLU A 862 7.79 -40.90 -26.52
N GLY A 863 7.79 -41.24 -27.81
CA GLY A 863 7.34 -40.36 -28.89
C GLY A 863 8.27 -39.16 -29.13
N ILE A 864 9.58 -39.32 -28.92
CA ILE A 864 10.56 -38.24 -29.10
C ILE A 864 10.86 -38.08 -30.59
N GLU A 865 10.52 -36.91 -31.14
CA GLU A 865 10.79 -36.56 -32.53
C GLU A 865 12.30 -36.36 -32.79
N PRO A 866 12.81 -36.72 -33.99
CA PRO A 866 14.23 -36.53 -34.34
C PRO A 866 14.73 -35.07 -34.23
N GLU A 867 13.84 -34.10 -34.39
CA GLU A 867 14.13 -32.66 -34.34
C GLU A 867 14.67 -32.18 -32.98
N PHE A 868 14.38 -32.92 -31.90
CA PHE A 868 14.95 -32.66 -30.58
C PHE A 868 16.44 -33.03 -30.48
N ASN A 869 17.01 -33.67 -31.51
CA ASN A 869 18.44 -33.93 -31.68
C ASN A 869 19.09 -34.53 -30.42
N VAL A 870 18.55 -35.66 -29.97
CA VAL A 870 19.05 -36.36 -28.79
C VAL A 870 20.46 -36.90 -29.05
N GLN A 871 21.39 -36.59 -28.14
CA GLN A 871 22.79 -36.97 -28.23
C GLN A 871 23.07 -38.22 -27.37
N LEU A 872 23.97 -39.09 -27.83
CA LEU A 872 24.41 -40.27 -27.08
C LEU A 872 25.35 -39.90 -25.91
N ASN A 873 25.61 -40.90 -25.07
CA ASN A 873 26.49 -40.90 -23.90
C ASN A 873 26.12 -39.86 -22.84
N ARG A 874 24.83 -39.75 -22.52
CA ARG A 874 24.33 -38.83 -21.48
C ARG A 874 23.02 -39.30 -20.86
N LEU A 875 22.71 -38.77 -19.70
CA LEU A 875 21.39 -38.90 -19.07
C LEU A 875 20.34 -38.14 -19.89
N LEU A 876 19.22 -38.79 -20.19
CA LEU A 876 18.11 -38.16 -20.90
C LEU A 876 16.97 -37.84 -19.95
N PHE A 877 16.51 -36.60 -19.95
CA PHE A 877 15.34 -36.14 -19.21
C PHE A 877 14.23 -35.73 -20.16
N LEU A 878 13.00 -36.13 -19.85
CA LEU A 878 11.79 -35.80 -20.62
C LEU A 878 10.67 -35.36 -19.68
N TYR A 879 9.90 -34.35 -20.07
CA TYR A 879 8.68 -33.99 -19.34
C TYR A 879 7.54 -34.99 -19.63
N LYS A 880 6.86 -35.46 -18.58
CA LYS A 880 5.71 -36.37 -18.70
C LYS A 880 4.58 -35.97 -17.74
N ASN A 881 3.34 -36.21 -18.15
CA ASN A 881 2.20 -36.14 -17.24
C ASN A 881 2.21 -37.34 -16.29
N VAL A 882 2.05 -37.07 -15.00
CA VAL A 882 1.69 -38.03 -13.97
C VAL A 882 0.18 -38.04 -13.86
N THR A 883 -0.44 -39.21 -14.05
CA THR A 883 -1.89 -39.30 -14.26
C THR A 883 -2.66 -38.74 -13.07
N HIS A 884 -2.36 -39.15 -11.84
CA HIS A 884 -2.97 -38.60 -10.62
C HIS A 884 -1.96 -38.39 -9.48
N ALA A 885 -1.84 -37.15 -9.02
CA ALA A 885 -1.08 -36.77 -7.83
C ALA A 885 -2.04 -36.23 -6.76
N ARG A 886 -1.88 -36.67 -5.52
CA ARG A 886 -2.69 -36.22 -4.39
C ARG A 886 -1.78 -35.62 -3.32
N THR A 887 -2.11 -34.41 -2.87
CA THR A 887 -1.48 -33.82 -1.68
C THR A 887 -2.53 -33.47 -0.64
N LYS A 888 -2.28 -33.79 0.63
CA LYS A 888 -3.18 -33.44 1.74
C LYS A 888 -2.37 -33.20 3.00
N GLY A 889 -2.92 -32.45 3.95
CA GLY A 889 -2.17 -32.14 5.15
C GLY A 889 -2.85 -31.20 6.12
N VAL A 890 -2.08 -30.88 7.16
CA VAL A 890 -2.45 -29.97 8.23
C VAL A 890 -1.38 -28.91 8.35
N GLU A 891 -1.79 -27.64 8.39
CA GLU A 891 -0.93 -26.50 8.64
C GLU A 891 -1.36 -25.85 9.96
N LEU A 892 -0.39 -25.58 10.81
CA LEU A 892 -0.56 -24.88 12.08
C LEU A 892 0.28 -23.62 12.04
N ASN A 893 -0.27 -22.51 12.53
CA ASN A 893 0.48 -21.29 12.74
C ASN A 893 -0.01 -20.60 14.00
N GLY A 894 0.87 -19.86 14.66
CA GLY A 894 0.45 -19.12 15.82
C GLY A 894 1.54 -18.26 16.41
N ASP A 895 1.12 -17.39 17.30
CA ASP A 895 2.01 -16.58 18.09
C ASP A 895 1.42 -16.24 19.44
N VAL A 896 2.29 -15.97 20.39
CA VAL A 896 1.95 -15.60 21.75
C VAL A 896 2.93 -14.56 22.27
N ARG A 897 2.38 -13.48 22.81
CA ARG A 897 3.13 -12.43 23.52
C ARG A 897 3.10 -12.76 25.01
N PHE A 898 4.22 -13.21 25.56
CA PHE A 898 4.35 -13.48 27.00
C PHE A 898 4.68 -12.22 27.80
N SER A 899 5.26 -11.20 27.15
CA SER A 899 5.47 -9.86 27.72
C SER A 899 5.36 -8.80 26.61
N PRO A 900 5.32 -7.49 26.96
CA PRO A 900 5.37 -6.43 25.95
C PRO A 900 6.65 -6.46 25.09
N ALA A 901 7.73 -7.06 25.60
CA ALA A 901 9.01 -7.13 24.93
C ALA A 901 9.30 -8.49 24.27
N ALA A 902 8.48 -9.53 24.50
CA ALA A 902 8.80 -10.88 24.03
C ALA A 902 7.59 -11.54 23.35
N ARG A 903 7.81 -12.05 22.13
CA ARG A 903 6.82 -12.79 21.34
C ARG A 903 7.45 -14.08 20.84
N LEU A 904 6.73 -15.19 21.00
CA LEU A 904 7.06 -16.44 20.34
C LEU A 904 6.06 -16.66 19.22
N SER A 905 6.55 -16.90 18.03
CA SER A 905 5.75 -17.30 16.87
C SER A 905 6.25 -18.62 16.33
N GLY A 906 5.36 -19.41 15.74
CA GLY A 906 5.74 -20.66 15.10
C GLY A 906 4.77 -21.08 14.01
N SER A 907 5.27 -21.93 13.13
CA SER A 907 4.50 -22.57 12.08
C SER A 907 4.89 -24.04 11.97
N TYR A 908 3.97 -24.88 11.54
CA TYR A 908 4.22 -26.28 11.29
C TYR A 908 3.32 -26.77 10.16
N ALA A 909 3.82 -27.67 9.34
CA ALA A 909 3.02 -28.35 8.33
C ALA A 909 3.36 -29.84 8.28
N PHE A 910 2.29 -30.62 8.26
CA PHE A 910 2.30 -32.03 7.88
C PHE A 910 1.79 -32.17 6.44
N LEU A 911 2.52 -32.91 5.61
CA LEU A 911 2.22 -33.14 4.21
C LEU A 911 2.26 -34.64 3.91
N ASP A 912 1.18 -35.15 3.36
CA ASP A 912 1.10 -36.46 2.70
C ASP A 912 0.91 -36.21 1.20
N ALA A 913 1.90 -36.60 0.40
CA ALA A 913 1.97 -36.31 -1.02
C ALA A 913 2.35 -37.58 -1.79
N ILE A 914 1.39 -38.11 -2.57
CA ILE A 914 1.52 -39.41 -3.25
C ILE A 914 1.15 -39.30 -4.72
N ASN A 915 1.73 -40.20 -5.51
CA ASN A 915 1.16 -40.60 -6.80
C ASN A 915 0.00 -41.57 -6.51
N ALA A 916 -1.23 -41.17 -6.83
CA ALA A 916 -2.43 -41.92 -6.46
C ALA A 916 -2.60 -43.20 -7.28
N ASP A 917 -1.99 -43.30 -8.47
CA ASP A 917 -2.04 -44.51 -9.30
C ASP A 917 -1.12 -45.62 -8.78
N THR A 918 0.04 -45.26 -8.25
CA THR A 918 1.07 -46.20 -7.76
C THR A 918 1.07 -46.39 -6.24
N GLY A 919 0.45 -45.47 -5.50
CA GLY A 919 0.49 -45.42 -4.03
C GLY A 919 1.83 -44.98 -3.45
N LEU A 920 2.81 -44.59 -4.29
CA LEU A 920 4.14 -44.19 -3.86
C LEU A 920 4.21 -42.71 -3.51
N ASP A 921 5.05 -42.37 -2.52
CA ASP A 921 5.35 -40.98 -2.15
C ASP A 921 5.91 -40.19 -3.37
N LEU A 922 5.50 -38.93 -3.51
CA LEU A 922 6.09 -38.01 -4.47
C LEU A 922 7.53 -37.64 -4.05
N ILE A 923 8.42 -37.57 -5.03
CA ILE A 923 9.83 -37.24 -4.83
C ILE A 923 9.96 -35.75 -4.47
N GLY A 924 10.96 -35.43 -3.64
CA GLY A 924 11.30 -34.05 -3.31
C GLY A 924 10.30 -33.37 -2.38
N ARG A 925 9.47 -34.12 -1.65
CA ARG A 925 8.50 -33.61 -0.65
C ARG A 925 8.88 -34.08 0.76
N ASN A 926 9.04 -33.13 1.68
CA ASN A 926 9.24 -33.42 3.10
C ASN A 926 7.88 -33.54 3.79
N ARG A 927 7.69 -34.59 4.59
CA ARG A 927 6.42 -34.83 5.29
C ARG A 927 6.19 -33.86 6.45
N HIS A 928 7.25 -33.42 7.11
CA HIS A 928 7.18 -32.47 8.22
C HIS A 928 8.13 -31.31 7.97
N HIS A 929 7.63 -30.08 8.16
CA HIS A 929 8.46 -28.89 8.32
C HIS A 929 7.81 -27.89 9.25
N GLY A 930 8.61 -26.99 9.80
CA GLY A 930 8.10 -25.91 10.64
C GLY A 930 9.15 -24.89 10.98
N THR A 931 8.69 -23.81 11.60
CA THR A 931 9.52 -22.71 12.08
C THR A 931 9.16 -22.32 13.50
N LEU A 932 10.14 -21.79 14.23
CA LEU A 932 9.98 -21.18 15.52
C LEU A 932 10.76 -19.87 15.55
N ARG A 933 10.17 -18.79 16.06
CA ARG A 933 10.86 -17.50 16.21
C ARG A 933 10.54 -16.89 17.56
N LEU A 934 11.58 -16.52 18.29
CA LEU A 934 11.50 -15.75 19.52
C LEU A 934 11.98 -14.33 19.24
N ASP A 935 11.06 -13.37 19.31
CA ASP A 935 11.37 -11.93 19.24
C ASP A 935 11.60 -11.37 20.64
N TRP A 936 12.60 -10.50 20.75
CA TRP A 936 12.89 -9.71 21.94
C TRP A 936 13.13 -8.24 21.60
N THR A 937 12.18 -7.38 21.99
CA THR A 937 12.15 -5.95 21.68
C THR A 937 11.89 -5.13 22.96
N PRO A 938 12.91 -4.96 23.82
CA PRO A 938 12.81 -4.14 25.03
C PRO A 938 12.50 -2.66 24.72
N ALA A 939 11.44 -2.13 25.33
CA ALA A 939 10.87 -0.82 24.99
C ALA A 939 11.83 0.40 25.15
N ARG A 940 12.90 0.29 25.94
CA ARG A 940 13.75 1.44 26.32
C ARG A 940 15.16 1.45 25.72
N THR A 941 15.60 0.39 25.05
CA THR A 941 17.01 0.25 24.64
C THR A 941 17.24 0.53 23.16
N GLY A 942 16.16 0.59 22.35
CA GLY A 942 16.26 0.66 20.89
C GLY A 942 16.85 -0.62 20.26
N VAL A 943 17.00 -1.70 21.05
CA VAL A 943 17.51 -3.00 20.60
C VAL A 943 16.33 -3.87 20.20
N ARG A 944 16.47 -4.57 19.07
CA ARG A 944 15.64 -5.73 18.71
C ARG A 944 16.56 -6.92 18.50
N ALA A 945 16.16 -8.07 19.00
CA ALA A 945 16.82 -9.32 18.71
C ALA A 945 15.79 -10.38 18.38
N ASN A 946 16.16 -11.33 17.52
CA ASN A 946 15.37 -12.52 17.33
C ASN A 946 16.27 -13.75 17.16
N LEU A 947 15.74 -14.89 17.58
CA LEU A 947 16.27 -16.22 17.33
C LEU A 947 15.22 -16.99 16.51
N ARG A 948 15.64 -17.55 15.38
CA ARG A 948 14.78 -18.27 14.43
C ARG A 948 15.30 -19.67 14.25
N GLY A 949 14.41 -20.65 14.24
CA GLY A 949 14.71 -22.06 13.95
C GLY A 949 13.80 -22.54 12.82
N SER A 950 14.37 -23.18 11.80
CA SER A 950 13.63 -23.85 10.71
C SER A 950 13.97 -25.34 10.71
N PHE A 951 12.96 -26.21 10.60
CA PHE A 951 13.11 -27.67 10.75
C PHE A 951 12.51 -28.39 9.54
N TYR A 952 13.21 -29.41 9.04
CA TYR A 952 12.79 -30.21 7.89
C TYR A 952 13.03 -31.70 8.14
N SER A 953 12.01 -32.53 7.92
CA SER A 953 12.16 -33.99 7.92
C SER A 953 12.92 -34.46 6.67
N SER A 954 13.41 -35.70 6.69
CA SER A 954 13.95 -36.35 5.49
C SER A 954 12.94 -36.38 4.34
N TRP A 955 13.42 -36.34 3.11
CA TRP A 955 12.62 -36.51 1.89
C TRP A 955 13.31 -37.45 0.90
N ILE A 956 12.54 -37.99 -0.04
CA ILE A 956 13.08 -38.84 -1.12
C ILE A 956 13.68 -37.92 -2.18
N VAL A 957 14.96 -38.10 -2.51
CA VAL A 957 15.68 -37.34 -3.54
C VAL A 957 15.50 -37.98 -4.91
N SER A 958 15.59 -39.30 -4.96
CA SER A 958 15.40 -40.09 -6.17
C SER A 958 14.90 -41.48 -5.82
N ARG A 959 14.25 -42.12 -6.80
CA ARG A 959 13.78 -43.50 -6.71
C ARG A 959 14.19 -44.25 -7.97
N THR A 960 14.81 -45.41 -7.80
CA THR A 960 15.19 -46.31 -8.90
C THR A 960 14.69 -47.72 -8.57
N GLY A 961 13.64 -48.16 -9.26
CA GLY A 961 12.92 -49.37 -8.87
C GLY A 961 12.31 -49.23 -7.46
N THR A 962 12.65 -50.16 -6.56
CA THR A 962 12.22 -50.15 -5.15
C THR A 962 13.20 -49.42 -4.22
N VAL A 963 14.35 -48.97 -4.72
CA VAL A 963 15.37 -48.32 -3.91
C VAL A 963 15.12 -46.81 -3.88
N GLU A 964 15.05 -46.24 -2.67
CA GLU A 964 14.86 -44.81 -2.43
C GLU A 964 16.11 -44.19 -1.82
N THR A 965 16.63 -43.14 -2.47
CA THR A 965 17.68 -42.29 -1.91
C THR A 965 17.02 -41.17 -1.13
N ARG A 966 17.39 -40.97 0.15
CA ARG A 966 16.76 -39.96 1.01
C ARG A 966 17.77 -38.91 1.48
N ALA A 967 17.34 -37.66 1.45
CA ALA A 967 18.08 -36.57 2.08
C ALA A 967 17.87 -36.61 3.61
N PRO A 968 18.91 -36.28 4.39
CA PRO A 968 18.84 -36.29 5.85
C PRO A 968 18.00 -35.12 6.40
N ARG A 969 17.29 -35.35 7.50
CA ARG A 969 16.61 -34.29 8.27
C ARG A 969 17.60 -33.24 8.78
N PHE A 970 17.15 -32.00 8.95
CA PHE A 970 17.98 -30.91 9.48
C PHE A 970 17.18 -29.82 10.19
N ALA A 971 17.93 -28.97 10.89
CA ALA A 971 17.46 -27.71 11.44
C ALA A 971 18.48 -26.61 11.13
N LEU A 972 17.99 -25.41 10.84
CA LEU A 972 18.79 -24.19 10.71
C LEU A 972 18.40 -23.23 11.82
N TRP A 973 19.37 -22.64 12.49
CA TRP A 973 19.16 -21.62 13.51
C TRP A 973 19.79 -20.31 13.08
N ASP A 974 19.01 -19.23 13.08
CA ASP A 974 19.46 -17.90 12.67
C ASP A 974 19.25 -16.91 13.82
N VAL A 975 20.19 -15.96 13.98
CA VAL A 975 20.09 -14.88 14.97
C VAL A 975 20.22 -13.55 14.26
N THR A 976 19.37 -12.59 14.61
CA THR A 976 19.52 -11.20 14.19
C THR A 976 19.43 -10.28 15.40
N VAL A 977 20.29 -9.27 15.43
CA VAL A 977 20.25 -8.18 16.40
C VAL A 977 20.32 -6.86 15.66
N SER A 978 19.41 -5.93 15.96
CA SER A 978 19.46 -4.56 15.48
C SER A 978 19.42 -3.57 16.64
N LYS A 979 20.00 -2.40 16.42
CA LYS A 979 20.02 -1.29 17.38
C LYS A 979 19.77 0.02 16.66
N SER A 980 18.71 0.71 17.06
CA SER A 980 18.50 2.10 16.67
C SER A 980 19.61 2.97 17.27
N LEU A 981 20.35 3.65 16.40
CA LEU A 981 21.47 4.53 16.79
C LEU A 981 20.96 5.94 17.06
N VAL A 982 20.19 6.46 16.11
CA VAL A 982 19.49 7.74 16.17
C VAL A 982 18.16 7.60 15.43
N ARG A 983 17.33 8.64 15.45
CA ARG A 983 16.06 8.61 14.70
C ARG A 983 16.32 8.37 13.21
N GLY A 984 15.77 7.27 12.71
CA GLY A 984 15.91 6.87 11.30
C GLY A 984 17.24 6.21 10.95
N ALA A 985 18.14 5.92 11.89
CA ALA A 985 19.35 5.14 11.62
C ALA A 985 19.44 3.91 12.53
N GLU A 986 19.71 2.75 11.94
CA GLU A 986 19.78 1.46 12.63
C GLU A 986 21.02 0.70 12.15
N ALA A 987 21.78 0.15 13.10
CA ALA A 987 22.77 -0.87 12.80
C ALA A 987 22.19 -2.25 13.07
N PHE A 988 22.54 -3.24 12.26
CA PHE A 988 22.14 -4.62 12.48
C PHE A 988 23.29 -5.59 12.23
N GLY A 989 23.22 -6.75 12.86
CA GLY A 989 24.06 -7.91 12.63
C GLY A 989 23.19 -9.17 12.59
N ALA A 990 23.52 -10.08 11.68
CA ALA A 990 22.84 -11.36 11.52
C ALA A 990 23.87 -12.49 11.41
N ILE A 991 23.54 -13.63 12.02
CA ILE A 991 24.25 -14.90 11.86
C ILE A 991 23.19 -15.88 11.36
N ASP A 992 23.29 -16.26 10.08
CA ASP A 992 22.48 -17.34 9.54
C ASP A 992 23.20 -18.67 9.76
N ASN A 993 22.45 -19.73 10.04
CA ASN A 993 22.95 -21.06 10.31
C ASN A 993 24.02 -21.06 11.43
N LEU A 994 23.66 -20.54 12.60
CA LEU A 994 24.45 -20.42 13.82
C LEU A 994 25.18 -21.72 14.19
N THR A 995 24.53 -22.86 13.99
CA THR A 995 25.06 -24.20 14.31
C THR A 995 25.95 -24.79 13.22
N ASP A 996 26.15 -24.07 12.11
CA ASP A 996 26.95 -24.51 10.97
C ASP A 996 26.49 -25.87 10.39
N SER A 997 25.16 -26.07 10.34
CA SER A 997 24.57 -27.29 9.81
C SER A 997 24.73 -27.34 8.29
N GLN A 998 25.43 -28.36 7.80
CA GLN A 998 25.67 -28.65 6.37
C GLN A 998 25.25 -30.08 6.04
N ASP A 999 25.23 -30.46 4.76
CA ASP A 999 24.98 -31.85 4.35
C ASP A 999 26.02 -32.81 4.98
N PRO A 1000 25.62 -34.00 5.46
CA PRO A 1000 26.58 -34.98 6.00
C PRO A 1000 27.63 -35.44 4.98
N ASN A 1001 27.36 -35.30 3.68
CA ASN A 1001 28.27 -35.66 2.60
C ASN A 1001 29.26 -34.54 2.25
N THR A 1002 29.17 -33.36 2.88
CA THR A 1002 30.08 -32.24 2.62
C THR A 1002 31.55 -32.64 2.83
N GLY A 1003 32.38 -32.43 1.81
CA GLY A 1003 33.80 -32.78 1.82
C GLY A 1003 34.13 -34.27 1.78
N LEU A 1004 33.13 -35.16 1.70
CA LEU A 1004 33.34 -36.60 1.71
C LEU A 1004 33.43 -37.18 0.30
N THR A 1005 34.23 -38.25 0.15
CA THR A 1005 34.42 -38.97 -1.10
C THR A 1005 34.05 -40.44 -0.96
N THR A 1006 33.67 -41.04 -2.08
CA THR A 1006 33.55 -42.49 -2.28
C THR A 1006 34.92 -43.16 -2.16
N PRO A 1007 34.98 -44.48 -1.92
CA PRO A 1007 36.25 -45.24 -1.90
C PRO A 1007 37.05 -45.14 -3.20
N THR A 1008 36.40 -44.83 -4.32
CA THR A 1008 37.03 -44.61 -5.64
C THR A 1008 37.48 -43.17 -5.86
N GLY A 1009 37.35 -42.29 -4.86
CA GLY A 1009 37.80 -40.90 -4.88
C GLY A 1009 36.82 -39.88 -5.45
N GLY A 1010 35.65 -40.29 -5.95
CA GLY A 1010 34.61 -39.37 -6.42
C GLY A 1010 33.84 -38.72 -5.26
N ALA A 1011 33.45 -37.45 -5.36
CA ALA A 1011 32.68 -36.76 -4.33
C ALA A 1011 31.34 -37.47 -4.05
N LEU A 1012 30.92 -37.51 -2.77
CA LEU A 1012 29.58 -37.96 -2.43
C LEU A 1012 28.53 -36.90 -2.84
N PRO A 1013 27.32 -37.31 -3.25
CA PRO A 1013 26.28 -36.38 -3.68
C PRO A 1013 25.82 -35.50 -2.51
N ILE A 1014 25.77 -34.18 -2.74
CA ILE A 1014 25.18 -33.22 -1.81
C ILE A 1014 23.66 -33.15 -2.03
N TYR A 1015 22.88 -33.38 -0.98
CA TYR A 1015 21.42 -33.31 -1.02
C TYR A 1015 20.88 -32.01 -0.48
N ARG A 1016 21.66 -31.33 0.38
CA ARG A 1016 21.33 -30.05 1.00
C ARG A 1016 22.44 -29.02 0.69
N PRO A 1017 22.20 -28.04 -0.20
CA PRO A 1017 23.25 -27.17 -0.71
C PRO A 1017 23.50 -25.92 0.16
N GLU A 1018 23.14 -25.96 1.45
CA GLU A 1018 23.40 -24.84 2.36
C GLU A 1018 24.90 -24.65 2.59
N ILE A 1019 25.39 -23.43 2.37
CA ILE A 1019 26.81 -23.02 2.46
C ILE A 1019 27.43 -23.19 3.85
N GLY A 1020 26.65 -23.42 4.91
CA GLY A 1020 27.09 -23.35 6.30
C GLY A 1020 26.77 -22.00 6.96
N ARG A 1021 27.49 -21.66 8.03
CA ARG A 1021 27.30 -20.44 8.82
C ARG A 1021 27.73 -19.20 8.03
N THR A 1022 26.87 -18.19 8.00
CA THR A 1022 27.20 -16.89 7.39
C THR A 1022 26.92 -15.74 8.34
N VAL A 1023 27.84 -14.77 8.37
CA VAL A 1023 27.71 -13.56 9.19
C VAL A 1023 27.51 -12.35 8.29
N ARG A 1024 26.64 -11.42 8.70
CA ARG A 1024 26.37 -10.19 7.97
C ARG A 1024 26.19 -9.05 8.96
N VAL A 1025 26.69 -7.88 8.60
CA VAL A 1025 26.49 -6.62 9.33
C VAL A 1025 26.06 -5.53 8.37
N GLY A 1026 25.26 -4.59 8.83
CA GLY A 1026 24.78 -3.52 7.98
C GLY A 1026 24.21 -2.32 8.72
N LEU A 1027 23.94 -1.30 7.93
CA LEU A 1027 23.28 -0.07 8.35
C LEU A 1027 22.02 0.12 7.52
N ARG A 1028 20.97 0.59 8.17
CA ARG A 1028 19.74 1.07 7.56
C ARG A 1028 19.56 2.52 7.93
N TRP A 1029 19.21 3.32 6.95
CA TRP A 1029 18.86 4.71 7.17
C TRP A 1029 17.55 5.03 6.46
N SER A 1030 16.71 5.81 7.14
CA SER A 1030 15.43 6.25 6.63
C SER A 1030 15.22 7.70 7.04
N TRP A 1031 14.81 8.52 6.09
CA TRP A 1031 14.49 9.91 6.30
C TRP A 1031 13.17 10.26 5.61
N THR A 1032 12.38 11.10 6.26
CA THR A 1032 11.06 11.51 5.76
C THR A 1032 10.87 13.00 6.01
N ARG A 1033 10.22 13.71 5.08
CA ARG A 1033 9.87 15.13 5.21
C ARG A 1033 8.37 15.38 5.19
#